data_AF-A0A6B1BFI7-F1
#
_entry.id   AF-A0A6B1BFI7-F1
#
_cell.length_a   1.000
_cell.length_b   1.000
_cell.length_c   1.000
_cell.angle_alpha   90.00
_cell.angle_beta   90.00
_cell.angle_gamma   90.00
#
_symmetry.space_group_name_H-M   'P 1'
#
loop_
_entity.id
_entity.type
_entity.pdbx_description
1 polymer ?
#
loop_
_entity_poly.entity_id
_entity_poly.type
_entity_poly.pdbx_seq_one_letter_code
_entity_poly.pdbx_strand_id
1 'polypeptide(L)'
;MGPYLKSKVERSKERGAMNALTGLCRLRDRGNWNKFPRNWILLVGIGITILVSAVSAQEEGETEQKVVLSKAEKDTLLARGEQQMLKGASGDAVVTFTRLVGAYPEDAALHSRLGYAYLKNRDFKAAEKTFKTAKKLDATRPDAYVGLGLVYVEGPGRGLNAFFNSRRARGEARRAIRIDSTYAPAYRLLGELYERFWQDHEKAIHYYEKYVALEPDNVDGLYYFGLACVQGEQYSKINTYLTPHLKPHLRETRLIPLIAQGYFFLERYETALEQFERYLQKVDDQERQHYTDISLVASEREFHAYQAISDSTERLDYLEKFWLRRDSDILTRINERIIEHYRRVWYARTFFSKKVFPWDKRGEVYIRYGEPDYRSSKRQLSVSPEVEAVRTRMAVDLYGPAATYLTFTGPVFPIRSSPRRPDMEFDIETGSLDAPGELEETVGPAPAEAEGDANADMLGLNPTSMLDELGNPNLRLTFENYAPVTMERSAETVPWETWTYTQLQGGVEFTFTDEFGSGDYEFARVPPIPTGENKLANAARMLEYAPGTVFQRTIAQTPDYYRPSIRGAALHFYYDLADFRGSEGQTNFEVYYGIPPREVEIVKGDEDFMIRVQSSMALMNEDYTHIYRAADEFFYQNSKGFSQARGVFVPDQLRVQVPPGKYELQVQLKDRASGRIGIYKQSVEVPDYALEGLHVSGIQLASSIGGEGTNDRFRKGELWVVPVPSRTYTKKQKVYAYFEIYNLKRNDYGQTRYKVKYLVRFTPEAAVGIAGAITTGLRSLFKRRKPQVSVTYEQIGTERSEYEYVELDLRQAKAGVNVLEITVEDLVSGEVRVREVVFYYGGTPG
;
A
#
# COMPACT_ATOMS: atom_id res chain seq x y z
N MET A 1 59.85 -31.64 49.55
CA MET A 1 58.50 -31.63 50.16
C MET A 1 57.92 -30.22 50.11
N GLY A 2 57.67 -29.71 48.91
CA GLY A 2 57.35 -28.30 48.66
C GLY A 2 55.92 -27.96 48.21
N PRO A 3 54.90 -28.83 48.34
CA PRO A 3 53.53 -28.35 48.15
C PRO A 3 52.55 -28.94 49.17
N TYR A 4 52.41 -28.37 50.38
CA TYR A 4 51.25 -28.69 51.23
C TYR A 4 50.81 -27.57 52.21
N LEU A 5 51.49 -26.40 52.23
CA LEU A 5 51.17 -25.31 53.17
C LEU A 5 50.65 -24.01 52.52
N LYS A 6 50.76 -23.82 51.19
CA LYS A 6 50.16 -22.64 50.52
C LYS A 6 48.66 -22.76 50.24
N SER A 7 48.10 -23.97 50.10
CA SER A 7 46.68 -24.16 49.74
C SER A 7 45.69 -23.94 50.90
N LYS A 8 46.14 -23.84 52.15
CA LYS A 8 45.27 -23.69 53.32
C LYS A 8 44.96 -22.23 53.68
N VAL A 9 45.83 -21.29 53.27
CA VAL A 9 45.67 -19.85 53.55
C VAL A 9 44.85 -19.14 52.46
N GLU A 10 44.97 -19.55 51.20
CA GLU A 10 44.17 -18.99 50.09
C GLU A 10 42.70 -19.45 50.14
N ARG A 11 42.44 -20.74 50.43
CA ARG A 11 41.07 -21.25 50.61
C ARG A 11 40.32 -20.66 51.82
N SER A 12 41.05 -20.13 52.81
CA SER A 12 40.48 -19.42 53.96
C SER A 12 40.03 -18.01 53.62
N LYS A 13 40.72 -17.33 52.68
CA LYS A 13 40.40 -15.96 52.25
C LYS A 13 39.26 -15.94 51.22
N GLU A 14 39.21 -16.91 50.32
CA GLU A 14 38.11 -17.06 49.34
C GLU A 14 36.77 -17.43 50.01
N ARG A 15 36.78 -18.29 51.05
CA ARG A 15 35.56 -18.58 51.84
C ARG A 15 35.06 -17.38 52.63
N GLY A 16 35.94 -16.50 53.11
CA GLY A 16 35.57 -15.25 53.77
C GLY A 16 34.89 -14.27 52.83
N ALA A 17 35.40 -14.15 51.59
CA ALA A 17 34.83 -13.27 50.56
C ALA A 17 33.48 -13.80 50.00
N MET A 18 33.35 -15.12 49.78
CA MET A 18 32.07 -15.71 49.36
C MET A 18 30.99 -15.64 50.44
N ASN A 19 31.34 -15.77 51.73
CA ASN A 19 30.38 -15.64 52.83
C ASN A 19 29.92 -14.18 53.02
N ALA A 20 30.76 -13.20 52.72
CA ALA A 20 30.39 -11.78 52.71
C ALA A 20 29.45 -11.44 51.53
N LEU A 21 29.69 -12.00 50.34
CA LEU A 21 28.84 -11.83 49.15
C LEU A 21 27.48 -12.53 49.29
N THR A 22 27.42 -13.71 49.90
CA THR A 22 26.14 -14.39 50.20
C THR A 22 25.34 -13.70 51.32
N GLY A 23 26.01 -13.03 52.26
CA GLY A 23 25.37 -12.14 53.24
C GLY A 23 24.77 -10.87 52.61
N LEU A 24 25.45 -10.29 51.61
CA LEU A 24 24.97 -9.13 50.84
C LEU A 24 23.78 -9.46 49.93
N CYS A 25 23.75 -10.66 49.33
CA CYS A 25 22.59 -11.12 48.55
C CYS A 25 21.33 -11.33 49.40
N ARG A 26 21.46 -11.72 50.69
CA ARG A 26 20.30 -11.89 51.59
C ARG A 26 19.75 -10.57 52.18
N LEU A 27 20.50 -9.47 52.09
CA LEU A 27 20.06 -8.15 52.55
C LEU A 27 19.42 -7.29 51.44
N ARG A 28 19.52 -7.71 50.18
CA ARG A 28 18.82 -7.09 49.04
C ARG A 28 17.31 -7.34 49.05
N ASP A 29 16.85 -8.40 49.71
CA ASP A 29 15.41 -8.76 49.80
C ASP A 29 14.64 -7.99 50.89
N ARG A 30 15.27 -7.05 51.60
CA ARG A 30 14.60 -6.18 52.59
C ARG A 30 15.01 -4.73 52.41
N GLY A 31 14.43 -4.08 51.40
CA GLY A 31 14.77 -2.72 50.97
C GLY A 31 14.72 -1.67 52.09
N ASN A 32 15.89 -1.24 52.58
CA ASN A 32 16.01 -0.02 53.36
C ASN A 32 17.42 0.60 53.22
N TRP A 33 17.56 1.61 52.35
CA TRP A 33 18.84 2.19 51.90
C TRP A 33 19.22 3.49 52.64
N ASN A 34 18.91 3.61 53.94
CA ASN A 34 19.32 4.78 54.72
C ASN A 34 20.02 4.37 56.01
N LYS A 35 21.33 4.08 55.90
CA LYS A 35 22.35 4.22 56.97
C LYS A 35 23.70 3.64 56.50
N PHE A 36 24.57 4.46 55.92
CA PHE A 36 26.03 4.22 55.97
C PHE A 36 26.81 5.54 56.10
N PRO A 37 27.83 5.64 56.97
CA PRO A 37 28.57 6.89 57.20
C PRO A 37 29.70 7.12 56.16
N ARG A 38 30.01 8.41 55.91
CA ARG A 38 30.97 8.93 54.91
C ARG A 38 32.40 8.34 54.95
N ASN A 39 32.81 7.66 56.02
CA ASN A 39 34.17 7.07 56.13
C ASN A 39 34.33 5.74 55.35
N TRP A 40 33.26 5.17 54.80
CA TRP A 40 33.33 3.93 54.01
C TRP A 40 33.85 4.14 52.58
N ILE A 41 33.63 5.32 52.01
CA ILE A 41 34.07 5.67 50.65
C ILE A 41 35.61 5.83 50.58
N LEU A 42 36.24 6.26 51.69
CA LEU A 42 37.69 6.41 51.76
C LEU A 42 38.42 5.05 51.82
N LEU A 43 37.85 4.05 52.52
CA LEU A 43 38.47 2.72 52.66
C LEU A 43 38.33 1.87 51.39
N VAL A 44 37.22 2.01 50.65
CA VAL A 44 37.05 1.39 49.33
C VAL A 44 37.97 2.07 48.30
N GLY A 45 38.16 3.39 48.40
CA GLY A 45 39.12 4.14 47.59
C GLY A 45 40.55 3.62 47.76
N ILE A 46 41.04 3.49 49.00
CA ILE A 46 42.41 3.04 49.29
C ILE A 46 42.61 1.55 48.93
N GLY A 47 41.59 0.71 49.11
CA GLY A 47 41.63 -0.71 48.71
C GLY A 47 41.72 -0.89 47.19
N ILE A 48 41.05 -0.03 46.41
CA ILE A 48 41.14 -0.03 44.95
C ILE A 48 42.50 0.49 44.48
N THR A 49 43.08 1.51 45.14
CA THR A 49 44.41 2.01 44.78
C THR A 49 45.53 1.00 45.06
N ILE A 50 45.43 0.18 46.12
CA ILE A 50 46.40 -0.88 46.44
C ILE A 50 46.25 -2.09 45.49
N LEU A 51 45.02 -2.40 45.04
CA LEU A 51 44.79 -3.43 44.02
C LEU A 51 45.26 -2.98 42.63
N VAL A 52 45.08 -1.71 42.27
CA VAL A 52 45.55 -1.16 40.98
C VAL A 52 47.08 -1.06 40.94
N SER A 53 47.74 -0.72 42.05
CA SER A 53 49.21 -0.67 42.12
C SER A 53 49.88 -2.05 42.22
N ALA A 54 49.21 -3.05 42.81
CA ALA A 54 49.69 -4.44 42.82
C ALA A 54 49.51 -5.14 41.46
N VAL A 55 48.49 -4.78 40.68
CA VAL A 55 48.30 -5.27 39.30
C VAL A 55 49.25 -4.57 38.33
N SER A 56 49.53 -3.27 38.51
CA SER A 56 50.48 -2.55 37.65
C SER A 56 51.94 -2.95 37.88
N ALA A 57 52.31 -3.38 39.09
CA ALA A 57 53.68 -3.80 39.41
C ALA A 57 54.03 -5.22 38.93
N GLN A 58 53.05 -5.99 38.44
CA GLN A 58 53.27 -7.36 37.94
C GLN A 58 53.38 -7.45 36.41
N GLU A 59 53.17 -6.35 35.68
CA GLU A 59 53.35 -6.28 34.22
C GLU A 59 54.71 -5.69 33.78
N GLU A 60 55.51 -5.09 34.66
CA GLU A 60 56.79 -4.46 34.27
C GLU A 60 58.02 -5.39 34.30
N GLY A 61 57.81 -6.71 34.35
CA GLY A 61 58.87 -7.70 34.50
C GLY A 61 58.91 -8.83 33.47
N GLU A 62 58.14 -8.77 32.39
CA GLU A 62 58.23 -9.75 31.30
C GLU A 62 59.02 -9.14 30.13
N THR A 63 60.28 -9.56 30.03
CA THR A 63 61.05 -9.49 28.78
C THR A 63 60.15 -9.87 27.60
N GLU A 64 60.01 -8.97 26.61
CA GLU A 64 59.34 -9.24 25.33
C GLU A 64 60.00 -10.42 24.60
N GLN A 65 59.68 -11.64 25.02
CA GLN A 65 59.86 -12.81 24.18
C GLN A 65 58.84 -12.68 23.06
N LYS A 66 59.33 -12.38 21.85
CA LYS A 66 58.55 -12.56 20.61
C LYS A 66 57.92 -13.95 20.67
N VAL A 67 56.60 -14.01 20.90
CA VAL A 67 55.84 -15.25 20.89
C VAL A 67 55.82 -15.74 19.45
N VAL A 68 56.77 -16.61 19.10
CA VAL A 68 56.83 -17.23 17.77
C VAL A 68 55.84 -18.39 17.77
N LEU A 69 54.63 -18.14 17.27
CA LEU A 69 53.64 -19.20 17.05
C LEU A 69 54.10 -20.08 15.87
N SER A 70 53.94 -21.39 16.02
CA SER A 70 54.07 -22.31 14.88
C SER A 70 52.95 -22.09 13.87
N LYS A 71 53.16 -22.49 12.61
CA LYS A 71 52.13 -22.39 11.56
C LYS A 71 50.83 -23.12 11.96
N ALA A 72 50.93 -24.29 12.57
CA ALA A 72 49.77 -25.06 13.03
C ALA A 72 49.00 -24.32 14.15
N GLU A 73 49.70 -23.67 15.08
CA GLU A 73 49.06 -22.85 16.13
C GLU A 73 48.41 -21.59 15.55
N LYS A 74 49.06 -20.93 14.57
CA LYS A 74 48.47 -19.81 13.83
C LYS A 74 47.16 -20.23 13.19
N ASP A 75 47.16 -21.32 12.42
CA ASP A 75 45.98 -21.81 11.71
C ASP A 75 44.87 -22.25 12.67
N THR A 76 45.23 -22.87 13.79
CA THR A 76 44.27 -23.28 14.85
C THR A 76 43.63 -22.08 15.52
N LEU A 77 44.43 -21.08 15.94
CA LEU A 77 43.91 -19.86 16.55
C LEU A 77 43.08 -19.05 15.55
N LEU A 78 43.47 -19.05 14.29
CA LEU A 78 42.73 -18.39 13.23
C LEU A 78 41.35 -19.01 13.03
N ALA A 79 41.29 -20.34 12.88
CA ALA A 79 40.03 -21.07 12.77
C ALA A 79 39.15 -20.88 14.01
N ARG A 80 39.76 -20.83 15.21
CA ARG A 80 39.05 -20.52 16.46
C ARG A 80 38.44 -19.11 16.45
N GLY A 81 39.21 -18.10 16.06
CA GLY A 81 38.75 -16.72 15.97
C GLY A 81 37.60 -16.57 14.96
N GLU A 82 37.70 -17.21 13.80
CA GLU A 82 36.63 -17.24 12.79
C GLU A 82 35.38 -17.95 13.32
N GLN A 83 35.54 -19.07 14.03
CA GLN A 83 34.41 -19.76 14.66
C GLN A 83 33.74 -18.91 15.76
N GLN A 84 34.52 -18.17 16.55
CA GLN A 84 34.00 -17.24 17.56
C GLN A 84 33.20 -16.11 16.91
N MET A 85 33.68 -15.56 15.79
CA MET A 85 32.94 -14.56 15.00
C MET A 85 31.61 -15.12 14.48
N LEU A 86 31.61 -16.34 13.93
CA LEU A 86 30.39 -17.01 13.46
C LEU A 86 29.37 -17.26 14.57
N LYS A 87 29.83 -17.51 15.80
CA LYS A 87 28.98 -17.69 16.99
C LYS A 87 28.54 -16.36 17.63
N GLY A 88 28.98 -15.21 17.12
CA GLY A 88 28.70 -13.90 17.70
C GLY A 88 29.50 -13.59 18.98
N ALA A 89 30.48 -14.41 19.35
CA ALA A 89 31.36 -14.21 20.50
C ALA A 89 32.48 -13.21 20.17
N SER A 90 32.10 -11.98 19.80
CA SER A 90 33.00 -10.95 19.28
C SER A 90 34.10 -10.55 20.28
N GLY A 91 33.80 -10.52 21.58
CA GLY A 91 34.79 -10.24 22.62
C GLY A 91 35.91 -11.29 22.67
N ASP A 92 35.55 -12.58 22.61
CA ASP A 92 36.53 -13.67 22.60
C ASP A 92 37.34 -13.69 21.29
N ALA A 93 36.69 -13.35 20.17
CA ALA A 93 37.36 -13.21 18.88
C ALA A 93 38.39 -12.08 18.90
N VAL A 94 38.08 -10.93 19.53
CA VAL A 94 39.03 -9.83 19.72
C VAL A 94 40.27 -10.31 20.47
N VAL A 95 40.11 -11.06 21.57
CA VAL A 95 41.24 -11.62 22.33
C VAL A 95 42.08 -12.56 21.47
N THR A 96 41.44 -13.48 20.75
CA THR A 96 42.11 -14.48 19.91
C THR A 96 42.88 -13.82 18.76
N PHE A 97 42.27 -12.86 18.06
CA PHE A 97 42.93 -12.14 16.97
C PHE A 97 44.00 -11.17 17.47
N THR A 98 43.86 -10.59 18.67
CA THR A 98 44.91 -9.74 19.27
C THR A 98 46.18 -10.55 19.54
N ARG A 99 46.03 -11.80 20.04
CA ARG A 99 47.17 -12.72 20.21
C ARG A 99 47.85 -13.04 18.87
N LEU A 100 47.07 -13.25 17.81
CA LEU A 100 47.60 -13.48 16.46
C LEU A 100 48.33 -12.27 15.88
N VAL A 101 47.77 -11.07 16.05
CA VAL A 101 48.42 -9.82 15.62
C VAL A 101 49.70 -9.55 16.42
N GLY A 102 49.74 -9.88 17.71
CA GLY A 102 50.96 -9.77 18.52
C GLY A 102 52.09 -10.67 18.03
N ALA A 103 51.78 -11.89 17.59
CA ALA A 103 52.77 -12.82 17.02
C ALA A 103 53.16 -12.48 15.57
N TYR A 104 52.26 -11.86 14.81
CA TYR A 104 52.45 -11.51 13.39
C TYR A 104 52.04 -10.05 13.11
N PRO A 105 52.78 -9.05 13.63
CA PRO A 105 52.36 -7.65 13.59
C PRO A 105 52.33 -7.03 12.19
N GLU A 106 53.04 -7.60 11.22
CA GLU A 106 53.08 -7.12 9.83
C GLU A 106 52.04 -7.81 8.92
N ASP A 107 51.23 -8.74 9.45
CA ASP A 107 50.21 -9.45 8.66
C ASP A 107 48.94 -8.60 8.54
N ALA A 108 48.81 -7.89 7.41
CA ALA A 108 47.67 -7.03 7.11
C ALA A 108 46.31 -7.76 7.19
N ALA A 109 46.25 -9.05 6.86
CA ALA A 109 45.01 -9.82 6.90
C ALA A 109 44.55 -10.08 8.34
N LEU A 110 45.49 -10.31 9.26
CA LEU A 110 45.18 -10.46 10.68
C LEU A 110 44.70 -9.13 11.29
N HIS A 111 45.28 -8.00 10.89
CA HIS A 111 44.75 -6.69 11.26
C HIS A 111 43.33 -6.47 10.74
N SER A 112 43.03 -6.80 9.48
CA SER A 112 41.65 -6.73 8.96
C SER A 112 40.68 -7.59 9.79
N ARG A 113 41.03 -8.85 10.08
CA ARG A 113 40.19 -9.74 10.91
C ARG A 113 39.95 -9.20 12.32
N LEU A 114 41.00 -8.66 12.96
CA LEU A 114 40.89 -8.00 14.26
C LEU A 114 40.01 -6.75 14.18
N GLY A 115 40.13 -5.96 13.10
CA GLY A 115 39.27 -4.80 12.84
C GLY A 115 37.78 -5.19 12.74
N TYR A 116 37.46 -6.28 12.04
CA TYR A 116 36.09 -6.80 11.97
C TYR A 116 35.59 -7.30 13.33
N ALA A 117 36.45 -7.92 14.15
CA ALA A 117 36.10 -8.33 15.50
C ALA A 117 35.80 -7.11 16.41
N TYR A 118 36.62 -6.06 16.34
CA TYR A 118 36.35 -4.80 17.05
C TYR A 118 35.05 -4.13 16.59
N LEU A 119 34.79 -4.12 15.28
CA LEU A 119 33.56 -3.58 14.71
C LEU A 119 32.32 -4.32 15.27
N LYS A 120 32.33 -5.66 15.26
CA LYS A 120 31.24 -6.47 15.83
C LYS A 120 31.13 -6.33 17.34
N ASN A 121 32.24 -6.07 18.04
CA ASN A 121 32.25 -5.72 19.46
C ASN A 121 31.82 -4.27 19.76
N ARG A 122 31.45 -3.49 18.73
CA ARG A 122 31.07 -2.06 18.78
C ARG A 122 32.17 -1.11 19.29
N ASP A 123 33.43 -1.54 19.28
CA ASP A 123 34.57 -0.65 19.54
C ASP A 123 35.04 -0.01 18.22
N PHE A 124 34.29 1.02 17.80
CA PHE A 124 34.52 1.70 16.53
C PHE A 124 35.87 2.41 16.46
N LYS A 125 36.41 2.90 17.59
CA LYS A 125 37.70 3.58 17.64
C LYS A 125 38.84 2.61 17.42
N ALA A 126 38.82 1.47 18.13
CA ALA A 126 39.81 0.42 17.92
C ALA A 126 39.71 -0.15 16.49
N ALA A 127 38.49 -0.41 16.00
CA ALA A 127 38.27 -0.88 14.64
C ALA A 127 38.85 0.09 13.58
N GLU A 128 38.57 1.40 13.69
CA GLU A 128 39.10 2.40 12.75
C GLU A 128 40.63 2.40 12.73
N LYS A 129 41.26 2.36 13.91
CA LYS A 129 42.73 2.33 14.04
C LYS A 129 43.29 1.07 13.39
N THR A 130 42.73 -0.10 13.70
CA THR A 130 43.23 -1.39 13.21
C THR A 130 43.09 -1.51 11.69
N PHE A 131 41.96 -1.10 11.11
CA PHE A 131 41.80 -1.10 9.64
C PHE A 131 42.71 -0.08 8.94
N LYS A 132 42.99 1.08 9.56
CA LYS A 132 44.00 2.02 9.03
C LYS A 132 45.39 1.40 9.02
N THR A 133 45.73 0.61 10.05
CA THR A 133 46.99 -0.16 10.08
C THR A 133 47.01 -1.21 8.97
N ALA A 134 45.95 -2.01 8.81
CA ALA A 134 45.85 -3.00 7.74
C ALA A 134 46.07 -2.37 6.36
N LYS A 135 45.43 -1.22 6.09
CA LYS A 135 45.59 -0.45 4.86
C LYS A 135 46.99 0.13 4.66
N LYS A 136 47.70 0.48 5.75
CA LYS A 136 49.08 0.97 5.69
C LYS A 136 50.06 -0.17 5.37
N LEU A 137 49.83 -1.35 5.93
CA LEU A 137 50.64 -2.55 5.69
C LEU A 137 50.43 -3.09 4.27
N ASP A 138 49.19 -3.09 3.78
CA ASP A 138 48.86 -3.51 2.42
C ASP A 138 47.74 -2.63 1.83
N ALA A 139 48.12 -1.75 0.90
CA ALA A 139 47.20 -0.84 0.24
C ALA A 139 46.34 -1.51 -0.85
N THR A 140 46.63 -2.76 -1.22
CA THR A 140 45.95 -3.53 -2.27
C THR A 140 44.87 -4.46 -1.72
N ARG A 141 44.56 -4.36 -0.43
CA ARG A 141 43.55 -5.18 0.24
C ARG A 141 42.16 -4.53 0.28
N PRO A 142 41.18 -5.00 -0.49
CA PRO A 142 39.85 -4.38 -0.55
C PRO A 142 39.07 -4.51 0.77
N ASP A 143 39.31 -5.57 1.55
CA ASP A 143 38.65 -5.84 2.82
C ASP A 143 38.94 -4.78 3.89
N ALA A 144 40.16 -4.21 3.92
CA ALA A 144 40.52 -3.12 4.82
C ALA A 144 39.76 -1.81 4.50
N TYR A 145 39.55 -1.51 3.21
CA TYR A 145 38.78 -0.34 2.77
C TYR A 145 37.29 -0.50 3.10
N VAL A 146 36.71 -1.68 2.84
CA VAL A 146 35.32 -1.96 3.20
C VAL A 146 35.13 -1.94 4.72
N GLY A 147 36.08 -2.51 5.48
CA GLY A 147 36.10 -2.44 6.94
C GLY A 147 36.06 -1.00 7.48
N LEU A 148 36.90 -0.11 6.94
CA LEU A 148 36.84 1.33 7.27
C LEU A 148 35.49 1.95 6.90
N GLY A 149 34.96 1.62 5.72
CA GLY A 149 33.66 2.09 5.28
C GLY A 149 32.53 1.70 6.24
N LEU A 150 32.52 0.44 6.71
CA LEU A 150 31.58 -0.05 7.69
C LEU A 150 31.74 0.66 9.04
N VAL A 151 32.96 0.91 9.51
CA VAL A 151 33.21 1.68 10.75
C VAL A 151 32.61 3.08 10.66
N TYR A 152 32.74 3.76 9.51
CA TYR A 152 32.14 5.09 9.33
C TYR A 152 30.60 5.04 9.30
N VAL A 153 29.99 3.96 8.80
CA VAL A 153 28.52 3.79 8.72
C VAL A 153 27.90 3.34 10.04
N GLU A 154 28.55 2.43 10.75
CA GLU A 154 28.05 1.84 11.99
C GLU A 154 28.43 2.64 13.23
N GLY A 155 29.50 3.44 13.14
CA GLY A 155 29.99 4.27 14.24
C GLY A 155 28.98 5.35 14.69
N PRO A 156 29.08 5.81 15.95
CA PRO A 156 28.19 6.84 16.48
C PRO A 156 28.42 8.17 15.75
N GLY A 157 27.51 8.52 14.85
CA GLY A 157 27.45 9.82 14.18
C GLY A 157 26.02 10.36 14.22
N ARG A 158 25.85 11.63 14.58
CA ARG A 158 24.59 12.36 14.50
C ARG A 158 24.75 13.59 13.60
N GLY A 159 23.66 14.00 12.93
CA GLY A 159 23.63 15.20 12.09
C GLY A 159 24.71 15.19 11.00
N LEU A 160 25.42 16.33 10.85
CA LEU A 160 26.48 16.54 9.87
C LEU A 160 27.57 15.46 9.90
N ASN A 161 27.93 14.93 11.07
CA ASN A 161 28.95 13.89 11.18
C ASN A 161 28.55 12.59 10.50
N ALA A 162 27.27 12.21 10.55
CA ALA A 162 26.78 11.02 9.85
C ALA A 162 26.87 11.20 8.32
N PHE A 163 26.61 12.42 7.82
CA PHE A 163 26.75 12.75 6.40
C PHE A 163 28.21 12.77 5.92
N PHE A 164 29.13 13.34 6.71
CA PHE A 164 30.55 13.29 6.36
C PHE A 164 31.09 11.86 6.38
N ASN A 165 30.67 11.06 7.36
CA ASN A 165 31.03 9.66 7.46
C ASN A 165 30.48 8.84 6.29
N SER A 166 29.24 9.07 5.85
CA SER A 166 28.69 8.36 4.69
C SER A 166 29.43 8.70 3.39
N ARG A 167 29.87 9.96 3.20
CA ARG A 167 30.73 10.34 2.06
C ARG A 167 32.09 9.65 2.12
N ARG A 168 32.70 9.55 3.30
CA ARG A 168 33.98 8.82 3.51
C ARG A 168 33.80 7.34 3.21
N ALA A 169 32.77 6.71 3.76
CA ALA A 169 32.45 5.31 3.52
C ALA A 169 32.26 5.00 2.03
N ARG A 170 31.51 5.85 1.31
CA ARG A 170 31.36 5.74 -0.15
C ARG A 170 32.69 5.83 -0.88
N GLY A 171 33.60 6.71 -0.43
CA GLY A 171 34.94 6.85 -0.97
C GLY A 171 35.79 5.59 -0.79
N GLU A 172 35.77 4.99 0.40
CA GLU A 172 36.52 3.76 0.68
C GLU A 172 35.92 2.54 -0.07
N ALA A 173 34.59 2.42 -0.15
CA ALA A 173 33.94 1.37 -0.94
C ALA A 173 34.30 1.45 -2.44
N ARG A 174 34.31 2.66 -3.02
CA ARG A 174 34.76 2.88 -4.41
C ARG A 174 36.25 2.58 -4.62
N ARG A 175 37.09 2.76 -3.59
CA ARG A 175 38.49 2.34 -3.64
C ARG A 175 38.61 0.82 -3.64
N ALA A 176 37.86 0.13 -2.79
CA ALA A 176 37.82 -1.33 -2.79
C ALA A 176 37.46 -1.89 -4.18
N ILE A 177 36.45 -1.33 -4.85
CA ILE A 177 36.05 -1.74 -6.21
C ILE A 177 37.15 -1.45 -7.26
N ARG A 178 37.91 -0.37 -7.12
CA ARG A 178 39.03 -0.07 -8.03
C ARG A 178 40.21 -1.01 -7.85
N ILE A 179 40.39 -1.52 -6.63
CA ILE A 179 41.44 -2.49 -6.29
C ILE A 179 41.03 -3.88 -6.79
N ASP A 180 39.80 -4.28 -6.47
CA ASP A 180 39.20 -5.55 -6.87
C ASP A 180 37.73 -5.33 -7.23
N SER A 181 37.44 -5.40 -8.53
CA SER A 181 36.08 -5.25 -9.07
C SER A 181 35.19 -6.46 -8.80
N THR A 182 35.74 -7.56 -8.30
CA THR A 182 35.02 -8.78 -7.91
C THR A 182 34.78 -8.89 -6.41
N TYR A 183 35.26 -7.91 -5.62
CA TYR A 183 35.05 -7.89 -4.17
C TYR A 183 33.62 -7.49 -3.80
N ALA A 184 32.74 -8.49 -3.74
CA ALA A 184 31.31 -8.32 -3.51
C ALA A 184 30.97 -7.42 -2.30
N PRO A 185 31.59 -7.55 -1.10
CA PRO A 185 31.21 -6.74 0.06
C PRO A 185 31.27 -5.22 -0.15
N ALA A 186 32.08 -4.73 -1.10
CA ALA A 186 32.11 -3.31 -1.45
C ALA A 186 30.82 -2.84 -2.13
N TYR A 187 30.22 -3.67 -2.99
CA TYR A 187 28.94 -3.41 -3.63
C TYR A 187 27.80 -3.41 -2.61
N ARG A 188 27.80 -4.37 -1.67
CA ARG A 188 26.82 -4.42 -0.57
C ARG A 188 26.85 -3.14 0.27
N LEU A 189 28.06 -2.68 0.63
CA LEU A 189 28.23 -1.44 1.39
C LEU A 189 27.72 -0.22 0.61
N LEU A 190 27.95 -0.15 -0.71
CA LEU A 190 27.38 0.93 -1.52
C LEU A 190 25.85 0.87 -1.55
N GLY A 191 25.25 -0.30 -1.72
CA GLY A 191 23.80 -0.48 -1.64
C GLY A 191 23.24 0.06 -0.33
N GLU A 192 23.81 -0.36 0.80
CA GLU A 192 23.39 0.07 2.14
C GLU A 192 23.53 1.59 2.34
N LEU A 193 24.60 2.17 1.78
CA LEU A 193 24.83 3.61 1.83
C LEU A 193 23.73 4.38 1.09
N TYR A 194 23.41 3.98 -0.14
CA TYR A 194 22.38 4.65 -0.94
C TYR A 194 20.99 4.51 -0.33
N GLU A 195 20.65 3.33 0.22
CA GLU A 195 19.40 3.13 0.99
C GLU A 195 19.35 4.06 2.21
N ARG A 196 20.34 3.95 3.10
CA ARG A 196 20.27 4.53 4.44
C ARG A 196 20.43 6.05 4.46
N PHE A 197 21.28 6.60 3.59
CA PHE A 197 21.65 8.02 3.65
C PHE A 197 21.06 8.85 2.52
N TRP A 198 20.90 8.27 1.32
CA TRP A 198 20.38 8.98 0.15
C TRP A 198 18.93 8.63 -0.16
N GLN A 199 18.39 7.52 0.37
CA GLN A 199 17.07 6.99 0.01
C GLN A 199 16.89 6.86 -1.51
N ASP A 200 17.98 6.50 -2.18
CA ASP A 200 18.03 6.30 -3.63
C ASP A 200 17.95 4.80 -3.91
N HIS A 201 16.71 4.31 -3.92
CA HIS A 201 16.40 2.89 -4.07
C HIS A 201 16.89 2.33 -5.41
N GLU A 202 16.85 3.12 -6.50
CA GLU A 202 17.34 2.67 -7.80
C GLU A 202 18.84 2.40 -7.80
N LYS A 203 19.64 3.34 -7.24
CA LYS A 203 21.09 3.12 -7.11
C LYS A 203 21.40 1.99 -6.14
N ALA A 204 20.66 1.88 -5.05
CA ALA A 204 20.83 0.79 -4.12
C ALA A 204 20.60 -0.58 -4.78
N ILE A 205 19.47 -0.75 -5.49
CA ILE A 205 19.15 -1.94 -6.27
C ILE A 205 20.27 -2.23 -7.26
N HIS A 206 20.79 -1.22 -7.99
CA HIS A 206 21.90 -1.42 -8.93
C HIS A 206 23.15 -2.02 -8.27
N TYR A 207 23.53 -1.54 -7.08
CA TYR A 207 24.70 -2.06 -6.38
C TYR A 207 24.44 -3.42 -5.74
N TYR A 208 23.25 -3.65 -5.19
CA TYR A 208 22.88 -4.96 -4.67
C TYR A 208 22.74 -6.02 -5.77
N GLU A 209 22.29 -5.64 -6.97
CA GLU A 209 22.25 -6.53 -8.14
C GLU A 209 23.66 -7.03 -8.50
N LYS A 210 24.66 -6.14 -8.48
CA LYS A 210 26.06 -6.53 -8.64
C LYS A 210 26.57 -7.43 -7.51
N TYR A 211 26.10 -7.19 -6.28
CA TYR A 211 26.45 -8.04 -5.14
C TYR A 211 25.91 -9.46 -5.32
N VAL A 212 24.62 -9.60 -5.63
CA VAL A 212 23.95 -10.89 -5.83
C VAL A 212 24.52 -11.63 -7.05
N ALA A 213 24.95 -10.92 -8.09
CA ALA A 213 25.63 -11.55 -9.23
C ALA A 213 26.99 -12.16 -8.86
N LEU A 214 27.71 -11.59 -7.88
CA LEU A 214 29.01 -12.09 -7.41
C LEU A 214 28.86 -13.17 -6.32
N GLU A 215 27.86 -13.04 -5.45
CA GLU A 215 27.56 -13.98 -4.37
C GLU A 215 26.08 -14.44 -4.42
N PRO A 216 25.68 -15.28 -5.40
CA PRO A 216 24.28 -15.63 -5.65
C PRO A 216 23.63 -16.42 -4.49
N ASP A 217 24.42 -17.18 -3.74
CA ASP A 217 23.92 -18.00 -2.63
C ASP A 217 23.95 -17.26 -1.27
N ASN A 218 24.36 -15.98 -1.25
CA ASN A 218 24.42 -15.20 -0.03
C ASN A 218 23.02 -14.68 0.35
N VAL A 219 22.44 -15.33 1.36
CA VAL A 219 21.09 -15.04 1.87
C VAL A 219 20.92 -13.60 2.35
N ASP A 220 21.89 -13.06 3.09
CA ASP A 220 21.79 -11.67 3.58
C ASP A 220 21.85 -10.69 2.40
N GLY A 221 22.65 -11.00 1.38
CA GLY A 221 22.65 -10.31 0.09
C GLY A 221 21.30 -10.24 -0.60
N LEU A 222 20.73 -11.43 -0.83
CA LEU A 222 19.42 -11.59 -1.43
C LEU A 222 18.34 -10.86 -0.61
N TYR A 223 18.44 -10.91 0.72
CA TYR A 223 17.52 -10.22 1.62
C TYR A 223 17.60 -8.70 1.47
N TYR A 224 18.80 -8.11 1.53
CA TYR A 224 18.97 -6.66 1.35
C TYR A 224 18.60 -6.20 -0.07
N PHE A 225 18.92 -6.99 -1.09
CA PHE A 225 18.47 -6.74 -2.46
C PHE A 225 16.94 -6.73 -2.54
N GLY A 226 16.27 -7.74 -1.97
CA GLY A 226 14.82 -7.82 -1.95
C GLY A 226 14.16 -6.67 -1.19
N LEU A 227 14.72 -6.24 -0.05
CA LEU A 227 14.26 -5.05 0.67
C LEU A 227 14.33 -3.78 -0.19
N ALA A 228 15.47 -3.56 -0.86
CA ALA A 228 15.65 -2.44 -1.76
C ALA A 228 14.67 -2.51 -2.95
N CYS A 229 14.44 -3.71 -3.50
CA CYS A 229 13.44 -3.91 -4.55
C CYS A 229 12.01 -3.61 -4.08
N VAL A 230 11.64 -3.92 -2.84
CA VAL A 230 10.32 -3.54 -2.29
C VAL A 230 10.21 -2.02 -2.16
N GLN A 231 11.20 -1.34 -1.57
CA GLN A 231 11.16 0.11 -1.41
C GLN A 231 11.25 0.89 -2.72
N GLY A 232 11.96 0.35 -3.71
CA GLY A 232 12.03 0.89 -5.07
C GLY A 232 10.94 0.38 -6.03
N GLU A 233 9.95 -0.38 -5.53
CA GLU A 233 8.84 -0.96 -6.30
C GLU A 233 9.26 -1.84 -7.51
N GLN A 234 10.48 -2.38 -7.49
CA GLN A 234 11.04 -3.25 -8.53
C GLN A 234 10.72 -4.73 -8.27
N TYR A 235 9.42 -5.07 -8.15
CA TYR A 235 8.96 -6.42 -7.80
C TYR A 235 9.28 -7.48 -8.87
N SER A 236 9.45 -7.08 -10.13
CA SER A 236 9.87 -8.00 -11.21
C SER A 236 11.25 -8.60 -10.93
N LYS A 237 12.19 -7.80 -10.40
CA LYS A 237 13.55 -8.24 -10.05
C LYS A 237 13.55 -9.27 -8.91
N ILE A 238 12.64 -9.14 -7.95
CA ILE A 238 12.48 -10.14 -6.88
C ILE A 238 12.18 -11.51 -7.48
N ASN A 239 11.27 -11.58 -8.45
CA ASN A 239 10.91 -12.84 -9.08
C ASN A 239 12.07 -13.45 -9.89
N THR A 240 12.87 -12.61 -10.55
CA THR A 240 14.04 -13.06 -11.33
C THR A 240 15.16 -13.59 -10.43
N TYR A 241 15.50 -12.87 -9.36
CA TYR A 241 16.70 -13.13 -8.56
C TYR A 241 16.44 -13.91 -7.26
N LEU A 242 15.28 -13.80 -6.62
CA LEU A 242 15.02 -14.45 -5.32
C LEU A 242 14.25 -15.76 -5.46
N THR A 243 13.31 -15.86 -6.41
CA THR A 243 12.49 -17.08 -6.58
C THR A 243 13.29 -18.36 -6.85
N PRO A 244 14.37 -18.36 -7.66
CA PRO A 244 15.19 -19.57 -7.85
C PRO A 244 15.78 -20.13 -6.55
N HIS A 245 15.97 -19.26 -5.55
CA HIS A 245 16.59 -19.57 -4.26
C HIS A 245 15.59 -20.08 -3.22
N LEU A 246 14.29 -20.12 -3.53
CA LEU A 246 13.24 -20.58 -2.61
C LEU A 246 13.41 -22.06 -2.18
N LYS A 247 13.86 -22.93 -3.09
CA LYS A 247 14.11 -24.36 -2.82
C LYS A 247 15.40 -24.62 -2.04
N PRO A 248 16.59 -24.13 -2.47
CA PRO A 248 17.84 -24.39 -1.75
C PRO A 248 17.88 -23.74 -0.37
N HIS A 249 17.24 -22.58 -0.18
CA HIS A 249 17.18 -21.89 1.10
C HIS A 249 15.85 -22.12 1.84
N LEU A 250 15.28 -23.32 1.71
CA LEU A 250 13.98 -23.70 2.30
C LEU A 250 13.85 -23.41 3.81
N ARG A 251 14.98 -23.27 4.52
CA ARG A 251 15.06 -22.98 5.95
C ARG A 251 15.07 -21.49 6.30
N GLU A 252 15.38 -20.62 5.34
CA GLU A 252 15.41 -19.18 5.59
C GLU A 252 14.00 -18.59 5.48
N THR A 253 13.46 -18.19 6.62
CA THR A 253 12.11 -17.63 6.72
C THR A 253 12.05 -16.19 6.22
N ARG A 254 13.16 -15.42 6.29
CA ARG A 254 13.20 -13.99 5.96
C ARG A 254 12.96 -13.66 4.47
N LEU A 255 13.28 -14.58 3.55
CA LEU A 255 13.10 -14.35 2.11
C LEU A 255 11.67 -14.58 1.62
N ILE A 256 10.86 -15.33 2.38
CA ILE A 256 9.53 -15.78 1.93
C ILE A 256 8.57 -14.60 1.69
N PRO A 257 8.44 -13.60 2.60
CA PRO A 257 7.54 -12.46 2.38
C PRO A 257 7.97 -11.58 1.20
N LEU A 258 9.27 -11.49 0.91
CA LEU A 258 9.79 -10.76 -0.26
C LEU A 258 9.31 -11.42 -1.54
N ILE A 259 9.47 -12.75 -1.65
CA ILE A 259 9.01 -13.53 -2.81
C ILE A 259 7.49 -13.48 -2.94
N ALA A 260 6.75 -13.57 -1.83
CA ALA A 260 5.30 -13.46 -1.82
C ALA A 260 4.83 -12.11 -2.41
N GLN A 261 5.49 -11.01 -2.06
CA GLN A 261 5.26 -9.69 -2.66
C GLN A 261 5.60 -9.67 -4.15
N GLY A 262 6.70 -10.29 -4.56
CA GLY A 262 7.04 -10.48 -5.97
C GLY A 262 5.88 -11.11 -6.76
N TYR A 263 5.29 -12.19 -6.23
CA TYR A 263 4.13 -12.84 -6.87
C TYR A 263 2.86 -11.98 -6.84
N PHE A 264 2.60 -11.28 -5.74
CA PHE A 264 1.45 -10.39 -5.59
C PHE A 264 1.40 -9.32 -6.69
N PHE A 265 2.53 -8.62 -6.92
CA PHE A 265 2.60 -7.58 -7.96
C PHE A 265 2.69 -8.11 -9.40
N LEU A 266 2.85 -9.42 -9.58
CA LEU A 266 2.66 -10.14 -10.85
C LEU A 266 1.23 -10.70 -11.01
N GLU A 267 0.28 -10.31 -10.15
CA GLU A 267 -1.11 -10.79 -10.16
C GLU A 267 -1.23 -12.32 -9.95
N ARG A 268 -0.21 -12.95 -9.39
CA ARG A 268 -0.20 -14.38 -9.04
C ARG A 268 -0.62 -14.59 -7.59
N TYR A 269 -1.85 -14.17 -7.28
CA TYR A 269 -2.39 -14.08 -5.91
C TYR A 269 -2.40 -15.42 -5.15
N GLU A 270 -2.73 -16.53 -5.82
CA GLU A 270 -2.72 -17.87 -5.21
C GLU A 270 -1.33 -18.24 -4.68
N THR A 271 -0.29 -18.10 -5.51
CA THR A 271 1.08 -18.37 -5.08
C THR A 271 1.59 -17.36 -4.05
N ALA A 272 1.14 -16.11 -4.11
CA ALA A 272 1.51 -15.10 -3.12
C ALA A 272 0.93 -15.43 -1.74
N LEU A 273 -0.35 -15.82 -1.68
CA LEU A 273 -1.00 -16.24 -0.44
C LEU A 273 -0.33 -17.48 0.14
N GLU A 274 -0.08 -18.51 -0.69
CA GLU A 274 0.61 -19.74 -0.27
C GLU A 274 1.96 -19.43 0.40
N GLN A 275 2.76 -18.52 -0.19
CA GLN A 275 4.04 -18.15 0.41
C GLN A 275 3.87 -17.37 1.73
N PHE A 276 2.90 -16.47 1.85
CA PHE A 276 2.62 -15.81 3.13
C PHE A 276 2.15 -16.80 4.19
N GLU A 277 1.23 -17.70 3.88
CA GLU A 277 0.77 -18.73 4.83
C GLU A 277 1.92 -19.62 5.30
N ARG A 278 2.81 -20.00 4.37
CA ARG A 278 4.03 -20.73 4.69
C ARG A 278 4.98 -19.94 5.58
N TYR A 279 5.09 -18.62 5.40
CA TYR A 279 5.83 -17.76 6.32
C TYR A 279 5.19 -17.79 7.72
N LEU A 280 3.88 -17.62 7.79
CA LEU A 280 3.12 -17.61 9.05
C LEU A 280 3.22 -18.93 9.82
N GLN A 281 3.31 -20.07 9.13
CA GLN A 281 3.54 -21.39 9.75
C GLN A 281 4.93 -21.53 10.38
N LYS A 282 5.93 -20.76 9.93
CA LYS A 282 7.33 -20.87 10.38
C LYS A 282 7.72 -19.89 11.47
N VAL A 283 7.00 -18.78 11.58
CA VAL A 283 7.22 -17.79 12.65
C VAL A 283 6.54 -18.23 13.95
N ASP A 284 7.00 -17.69 15.06
CA ASP A 284 6.39 -17.93 16.37
C ASP A 284 4.97 -17.34 16.47
N ASP A 285 4.23 -17.76 17.49
CA ASP A 285 2.83 -17.36 17.66
C ASP A 285 2.67 -15.86 17.95
N GLN A 286 3.65 -15.23 18.61
CA GLN A 286 3.63 -13.79 18.88
C GLN A 286 3.74 -13.00 17.57
N GLU A 287 4.64 -13.41 16.68
CA GLU A 287 4.78 -12.82 15.36
C GLU A 287 3.54 -13.08 14.51
N ARG A 288 3.04 -14.32 14.47
CA ARG A 288 1.84 -14.69 13.71
C ARG A 288 0.63 -13.87 14.12
N GLN A 289 0.47 -13.60 15.42
CA GLN A 289 -0.67 -12.85 15.94
C GLN A 289 -0.82 -11.46 15.30
N HIS A 290 0.29 -10.78 14.98
CA HIS A 290 0.24 -9.46 14.33
C HIS A 290 -0.36 -9.49 12.92
N TYR A 291 -0.32 -10.64 12.23
CA TYR A 291 -0.89 -10.82 10.89
C TYR A 291 -2.35 -11.28 10.91
N THR A 292 -2.76 -11.95 11.99
CA THR A 292 -4.15 -12.41 12.17
C THR A 292 -5.00 -11.42 12.95
N ASP A 293 -4.38 -10.40 13.55
CA ASP A 293 -5.08 -9.37 14.31
C ASP A 293 -5.79 -8.38 13.38
N ILE A 294 -7.12 -8.41 13.43
CA ILE A 294 -7.98 -7.51 12.66
C ILE A 294 -8.20 -6.16 13.34
N SER A 295 -7.69 -5.93 14.55
CA SER A 295 -7.99 -4.72 15.36
C SER A 295 -7.73 -3.40 14.62
N LEU A 296 -6.67 -3.36 13.79
CA LEU A 296 -6.29 -2.16 13.05
C LEU A 296 -7.15 -1.89 11.80
N VAL A 297 -7.82 -2.92 11.27
CA VAL A 297 -8.60 -2.85 10.01
C VAL A 297 -10.10 -3.06 10.21
N ALA A 298 -10.49 -3.49 11.40
CA ALA A 298 -11.87 -3.59 11.84
C ALA A 298 -12.37 -2.24 12.36
N SER A 299 -13.66 -1.97 12.18
CA SER A 299 -14.35 -0.94 12.96
C SER A 299 -14.47 -1.38 14.43
N GLU A 300 -14.68 -0.43 15.35
CA GLU A 300 -14.90 -0.74 16.77
C GLU A 300 -16.04 -1.76 16.96
N ARG A 301 -17.14 -1.60 16.22
CA ARG A 301 -18.29 -2.52 16.27
C ARG A 301 -17.92 -3.92 15.82
N GLU A 302 -17.21 -4.05 14.71
CA GLU A 302 -16.77 -5.35 14.18
C GLU A 302 -15.79 -6.04 15.13
N PHE A 303 -14.87 -5.28 15.72
CA PHE A 303 -13.88 -5.84 16.63
C PHE A 303 -14.51 -6.30 17.95
N HIS A 304 -15.44 -5.52 18.51
CA HIS A 304 -16.21 -5.93 19.68
C HIS A 304 -17.06 -7.19 19.41
N ALA A 305 -17.68 -7.28 18.23
CA ALA A 305 -18.42 -8.48 17.82
C ALA A 305 -17.51 -9.70 17.73
N TYR A 306 -16.33 -9.56 17.10
CA TYR A 306 -15.34 -10.63 17.01
C TYR A 306 -14.85 -11.11 18.38
N GLN A 307 -14.58 -10.19 19.31
CA GLN A 307 -14.14 -10.52 20.67
C GLN A 307 -15.21 -11.25 21.49
N ALA A 308 -16.49 -10.96 21.25
CA ALA A 308 -17.61 -11.57 21.99
C ALA A 308 -17.83 -13.05 21.63
N ILE A 309 -17.38 -13.50 20.46
CA ILE A 309 -17.50 -14.90 20.02
C ILE A 309 -16.52 -15.74 20.86
N SER A 310 -17.02 -16.77 21.55
CA SER A 310 -16.19 -17.65 22.38
C SER A 310 -15.79 -18.94 21.64
N ASP A 311 -16.62 -19.39 20.70
CA ASP A 311 -16.38 -20.60 19.91
C ASP A 311 -15.32 -20.34 18.81
N SER A 312 -14.40 -21.29 18.64
CA SER A 312 -13.30 -21.14 17.67
C SER A 312 -13.76 -21.27 16.22
N THR A 313 -14.77 -22.09 15.95
CA THR A 313 -15.30 -22.29 14.60
C THR A 313 -16.11 -21.07 14.17
N GLU A 314 -16.98 -20.56 15.06
CA GLU A 314 -17.72 -19.33 14.80
C GLU A 314 -16.79 -18.11 14.59
N ARG A 315 -15.64 -18.06 15.27
CA ARG A 315 -14.62 -17.03 15.02
C ARG A 315 -14.00 -17.13 13.64
N LEU A 316 -13.71 -18.34 13.15
CA LEU A 316 -13.17 -18.54 11.80
C LEU A 316 -14.19 -18.12 10.74
N ASP A 317 -15.46 -18.52 10.90
CA ASP A 317 -16.55 -18.10 10.02
C ASP A 317 -16.72 -16.58 10.00
N TYR A 318 -16.57 -15.92 11.17
CA TYR A 318 -16.60 -14.47 11.25
C TYR A 318 -15.44 -13.82 10.49
N LEU A 319 -14.21 -14.35 10.63
CA LEU A 319 -13.04 -13.85 9.93
C LEU A 319 -13.15 -14.02 8.42
N GLU A 320 -13.66 -15.15 7.95
CA GLU A 320 -13.91 -15.38 6.53
C GLU A 320 -14.87 -14.33 5.96
N LYS A 321 -16.03 -14.12 6.61
CA LYS A 321 -16.99 -13.08 6.23
C LYS A 321 -16.41 -11.67 6.34
N PHE A 322 -15.60 -11.41 7.36
CA PHE A 322 -14.95 -10.12 7.58
C PHE A 322 -14.05 -9.74 6.40
N TRP A 323 -13.26 -10.70 5.91
CA TRP A 323 -12.39 -10.49 4.76
C TRP A 323 -13.18 -10.46 3.45
N LEU A 324 -14.18 -11.32 3.25
CA LEU A 324 -15.04 -11.31 2.06
C LEU A 324 -15.75 -9.96 1.86
N ARG A 325 -16.19 -9.30 2.95
CA ARG A 325 -16.75 -7.93 2.88
C ARG A 325 -15.76 -6.87 2.40
N ARG A 326 -14.46 -7.14 2.53
CA ARG A 326 -13.36 -6.25 2.13
C ARG A 326 -12.69 -6.73 0.83
N ASP A 327 -13.26 -7.73 0.17
CA ASP A 327 -12.81 -8.16 -1.15
C ASP A 327 -13.14 -7.06 -2.17
N SER A 328 -12.11 -6.37 -2.63
CA SER A 328 -12.24 -5.24 -3.53
C SER A 328 -12.45 -5.66 -4.99
N ASP A 329 -11.98 -6.85 -5.34
CA ASP A 329 -12.16 -7.45 -6.66
C ASP A 329 -12.67 -8.88 -6.54
N ILE A 330 -13.99 -9.00 -6.36
CA ILE A 330 -14.68 -10.30 -6.26
C ILE A 330 -14.55 -11.17 -7.54
N LEU A 331 -13.90 -10.69 -8.60
CA LEU A 331 -13.56 -11.50 -9.77
C LEU A 331 -12.33 -12.39 -9.53
N THR A 332 -11.44 -12.01 -8.63
CA THR A 332 -10.30 -12.84 -8.25
C THR A 332 -10.79 -14.06 -7.47
N ARG A 333 -10.11 -15.19 -7.62
CA ARG A 333 -10.43 -16.41 -6.84
C ARG A 333 -9.96 -16.31 -5.40
N ILE A 334 -8.94 -15.48 -5.16
CA ILE A 334 -8.30 -15.27 -3.88
C ILE A 334 -8.46 -13.81 -3.54
N ASN A 335 -9.05 -13.53 -2.38
CA ASN A 335 -9.21 -12.19 -1.86
C ASN A 335 -7.84 -11.52 -1.66
N GLU A 336 -7.48 -10.64 -2.59
CA GLU A 336 -6.18 -9.99 -2.64
C GLU A 336 -5.95 -9.05 -1.45
N ARG A 337 -7.03 -8.57 -0.81
CA ARG A 337 -6.97 -7.73 0.39
C ARG A 337 -6.31 -8.47 1.56
N ILE A 338 -6.47 -9.80 1.68
CA ILE A 338 -5.81 -10.60 2.72
C ILE A 338 -4.30 -10.59 2.52
N ILE A 339 -3.86 -10.82 1.27
CA ILE A 339 -2.43 -10.82 0.92
C ILE A 339 -1.84 -9.42 1.15
N GLU A 340 -2.57 -8.39 0.76
CA GLU A 340 -2.20 -7.00 1.02
C GLU A 340 -2.11 -6.71 2.52
N HIS A 341 -3.00 -7.26 3.35
CA HIS A 341 -2.90 -7.13 4.81
C HIS A 341 -1.58 -7.72 5.31
N TYR A 342 -1.25 -8.95 4.91
CA TYR A 342 0.00 -9.59 5.30
C TYR A 342 1.22 -8.81 4.82
N ARG A 343 1.18 -8.30 3.59
CA ARG A 343 2.22 -7.41 3.06
C ARG A 343 2.38 -6.18 3.93
N ARG A 344 1.29 -5.50 4.30
CA ARG A 344 1.35 -4.26 5.09
C ARG A 344 1.86 -4.47 6.50
N VAL A 345 1.43 -5.55 7.16
CA VAL A 345 1.95 -5.94 8.48
C VAL A 345 3.44 -6.25 8.40
N TRP A 346 3.87 -7.04 7.41
CA TRP A 346 5.29 -7.32 7.20
C TRP A 346 6.10 -6.06 6.91
N TYR A 347 5.58 -5.14 6.09
CA TYR A 347 6.24 -3.88 5.78
C TYR A 347 6.40 -3.01 7.04
N ALA A 348 5.33 -2.85 7.84
CA ALA A 348 5.39 -2.12 9.09
C ALA A 348 6.40 -2.73 10.07
N ARG A 349 6.40 -4.06 10.19
CA ARG A 349 7.38 -4.81 10.98
C ARG A 349 8.81 -4.69 10.47
N THR A 350 9.02 -4.39 9.19
CA THR A 350 10.36 -4.33 8.60
C THR A 350 10.92 -2.91 8.65
N PHE A 351 10.09 -1.90 8.40
CA PHE A 351 10.54 -0.52 8.20
C PHE A 351 10.15 0.44 9.33
N PHE A 352 9.14 0.11 10.15
CA PHE A 352 8.64 0.97 11.24
C PHE A 352 8.82 0.37 12.65
N SER A 353 9.52 -0.76 12.78
CA SER A 353 9.71 -1.50 14.06
C SER A 353 11.06 -1.26 14.76
N LYS A 354 11.95 -0.47 14.16
CA LYS A 354 13.37 -0.41 14.54
C LYS A 354 13.61 0.01 16.00
N LYS A 355 12.71 0.80 16.58
CA LYS A 355 12.82 1.37 17.93
C LYS A 355 11.64 1.04 18.84
N VAL A 356 10.47 0.87 18.24
CA VAL A 356 9.24 0.48 18.92
C VAL A 356 8.78 -0.85 18.34
N PHE A 357 8.58 -1.82 19.22
CA PHE A 357 7.99 -3.11 18.85
C PHE A 357 6.49 -3.09 19.19
N PRO A 358 5.59 -3.49 18.28
CA PRO A 358 5.89 -4.07 16.96
C PRO A 358 6.15 -3.04 15.86
N TRP A 359 5.71 -1.79 16.01
CA TRP A 359 5.97 -0.66 15.11
C TRP A 359 5.62 0.68 15.79
N ASP A 360 6.09 1.80 15.23
CA ASP A 360 5.67 3.16 15.61
C ASP A 360 4.34 3.58 14.94
N LYS A 361 3.89 4.83 15.10
CA LYS A 361 2.60 5.29 14.55
C LYS A 361 2.49 5.25 13.04
N ARG A 362 3.61 5.30 12.31
CA ARG A 362 3.60 5.11 10.86
C ARG A 362 3.17 3.69 10.50
N GLY A 363 3.58 2.69 11.28
CA GLY A 363 3.15 1.31 11.10
C GLY A 363 1.64 1.12 11.24
N GLU A 364 1.02 1.74 12.25
CA GLU A 364 -0.44 1.68 12.43
C GLU A 364 -1.19 2.29 11.24
N VAL A 365 -0.78 3.48 10.80
CA VAL A 365 -1.37 4.16 9.64
C VAL A 365 -1.17 3.34 8.36
N TYR A 366 0.03 2.76 8.18
CA TYR A 366 0.37 1.96 7.01
C TYR A 366 -0.43 0.67 6.90
N ILE A 367 -0.61 -0.06 8.01
CA ILE A 367 -1.41 -1.30 8.01
C ILE A 367 -2.84 -1.02 7.55
N ARG A 368 -3.37 0.12 7.98
CA ARG A 368 -4.76 0.52 7.77
C ARG A 368 -5.03 1.08 6.38
N TYR A 369 -4.16 1.96 5.88
CA TYR A 369 -4.40 2.71 4.65
C TYR A 369 -3.41 2.39 3.52
N GLY A 370 -2.33 1.69 3.81
CA GLY A 370 -1.29 1.32 2.85
C GLY A 370 -0.30 2.44 2.58
N GLU A 371 0.39 2.35 1.43
CA GLU A 371 1.26 3.42 0.93
C GLU A 371 0.44 4.72 0.76
N PRO A 372 0.92 5.86 1.29
CA PRO A 372 0.32 7.15 0.97
C PRO A 372 0.60 7.53 -0.49
N ASP A 373 -0.29 8.33 -1.08
CA ASP A 373 -0.10 8.85 -2.44
C ASP A 373 1.18 9.69 -2.53
N TYR A 374 1.49 10.42 -1.45
CA TYR A 374 2.70 11.23 -1.34
C TYR A 374 3.31 11.15 0.05
N ARG A 375 4.65 11.06 0.11
CA ARG A 375 5.44 11.21 1.33
C ARG A 375 6.29 12.47 1.22
N SER A 376 6.26 13.29 2.27
CA SER A 376 7.20 14.40 2.41
C SER A 376 8.07 14.23 3.64
N SER A 377 9.34 14.57 3.49
CA SER A 377 10.32 14.68 4.56
C SER A 377 11.34 15.74 4.18
N LYS A 378 12.23 16.09 5.11
CA LYS A 378 13.35 17.01 4.83
C LYS A 378 14.20 16.65 3.60
N ARG A 379 14.26 15.37 3.22
CA ARG A 379 15.08 14.90 2.08
C ARG A 379 14.30 14.74 0.79
N GLN A 380 12.98 14.65 0.88
CA GLN A 380 12.09 14.37 -0.23
C GLN A 380 10.84 15.21 -0.04
N LEU A 381 10.75 16.33 -0.74
CA LEU A 381 9.58 17.22 -0.69
C LEU A 381 8.63 16.80 -1.81
N SER A 382 7.38 16.50 -1.46
CA SER A 382 6.33 16.27 -2.46
C SER A 382 5.63 17.59 -2.79
N VAL A 383 5.67 17.96 -4.06
CA VAL A 383 5.06 19.17 -4.65
C VAL A 383 4.20 18.74 -5.83
N SER A 384 2.95 18.34 -5.55
CA SER A 384 1.94 18.09 -6.59
C SER A 384 0.72 18.97 -6.34
N PRO A 385 -0.06 19.33 -7.37
CA PRO A 385 -1.29 20.11 -7.20
C PRO A 385 -2.27 19.47 -6.22
N GLU A 386 -2.37 18.13 -6.21
CA GLU A 386 -3.24 17.37 -5.31
C GLU A 386 -2.78 17.51 -3.85
N VAL A 387 -1.47 17.44 -3.60
CA VAL A 387 -0.90 17.65 -2.26
C VAL A 387 -1.13 19.08 -1.79
N GLU A 388 -0.88 20.05 -2.66
CA GLU A 388 -1.07 21.47 -2.37
C GLU A 388 -2.54 21.79 -2.07
N ALA A 389 -3.49 21.17 -2.79
CA ALA A 389 -4.91 21.33 -2.50
C ALA A 389 -5.27 20.84 -1.09
N VAL A 390 -4.76 19.66 -0.68
CA VAL A 390 -4.98 19.13 0.67
C VAL A 390 -4.36 20.04 1.73
N ARG A 391 -3.11 20.45 1.53
CA ARG A 391 -2.38 21.32 2.46
C ARG A 391 -3.03 22.70 2.58
N THR A 392 -3.42 23.31 1.46
CA THR A 392 -4.05 24.63 1.43
C THR A 392 -5.37 24.61 2.17
N ARG A 393 -6.22 23.59 1.94
CA ARG A 393 -7.47 23.44 2.71
C ARG A 393 -7.18 23.34 4.21
N MET A 394 -6.29 22.44 4.61
CA MET A 394 -5.91 22.28 6.01
C MET A 394 -5.33 23.58 6.62
N ALA A 395 -4.54 24.33 5.84
CA ALA A 395 -3.95 25.58 6.27
C ALA A 395 -5.00 26.68 6.47
N VAL A 396 -5.97 26.78 5.55
CA VAL A 396 -7.10 27.71 5.68
C VAL A 396 -7.94 27.37 6.90
N ASP A 397 -8.19 26.09 7.16
CA ASP A 397 -8.97 25.67 8.33
C ASP A 397 -8.23 25.95 9.65
N LEU A 398 -6.91 25.75 9.68
CA LEU A 398 -6.07 25.98 10.86
C LEU A 398 -5.78 27.47 11.14
N TYR A 399 -5.44 28.24 10.10
CA TYR A 399 -4.85 29.58 10.21
C TYR A 399 -5.71 30.69 9.61
N GLY A 400 -6.77 30.34 8.88
CA GLY A 400 -7.67 31.27 8.20
C GLY A 400 -7.30 31.52 6.73
N PRO A 401 -8.13 32.28 5.99
CA PRO A 401 -8.01 32.44 4.53
C PRO A 401 -6.65 32.97 4.05
N ALA A 402 -5.98 33.83 4.83
CA ALA A 402 -4.68 34.38 4.47
C ALA A 402 -3.57 33.32 4.32
N ALA A 403 -3.78 32.09 4.82
CA ALA A 403 -2.82 31.00 4.65
C ALA A 403 -2.71 30.50 3.19
N THR A 404 -3.64 30.86 2.30
CA THR A 404 -3.55 30.52 0.87
C THR A 404 -2.35 31.16 0.16
N TYR A 405 -1.76 32.20 0.74
CA TYR A 405 -0.60 32.89 0.17
C TYR A 405 0.74 32.24 0.58
N LEU A 406 0.72 31.20 1.41
CA LEU A 406 1.92 30.53 1.90
C LEU A 406 2.17 29.22 1.15
N THR A 407 3.41 29.01 0.73
CA THR A 407 3.83 27.72 0.14
C THR A 407 4.32 26.78 1.24
N PHE A 408 3.54 25.74 1.53
CA PHE A 408 3.89 24.70 2.50
C PHE A 408 4.77 23.62 1.86
N THR A 409 6.03 23.57 2.28
CA THR A 409 7.01 22.57 1.82
C THR A 409 7.05 21.33 2.72
N GLY A 410 6.44 21.39 3.91
CA GLY A 410 6.36 20.28 4.85
C GLY A 410 5.05 20.28 5.65
N PRO A 411 5.08 19.90 6.94
CA PRO A 411 3.91 19.86 7.80
C PRO A 411 3.14 21.17 7.82
N VAL A 412 1.84 21.08 7.53
CA VAL A 412 0.89 22.17 7.74
C VAL A 412 0.53 22.28 9.22
N PHE A 413 0.40 21.13 9.90
CA PHE A 413 0.27 21.11 11.35
C PHE A 413 1.58 21.60 11.99
N PRO A 414 1.53 22.51 12.97
CA PRO A 414 2.73 23.14 13.49
C PRO A 414 3.57 22.13 14.31
N ILE A 415 4.88 22.09 14.03
CA ILE A 415 5.85 21.21 14.69
C ILE A 415 6.90 22.02 15.46
N ARG A 416 7.69 21.36 16.32
CA ARG A 416 8.68 22.07 17.14
C ARG A 416 9.79 22.70 16.29
N SER A 417 9.91 24.00 16.44
CA SER A 417 10.78 24.93 15.74
C SER A 417 11.68 25.70 16.70
N SER A 418 12.82 26.19 16.23
CA SER A 418 13.70 27.05 17.03
C SER A 418 13.02 28.41 17.29
N PRO A 419 13.14 28.99 18.49
CA PRO A 419 12.64 30.34 18.76
C PRO A 419 13.34 31.37 17.87
N ARG A 420 12.60 32.42 17.49
CA ARG A 420 13.13 33.56 16.73
C ARG A 420 14.16 34.32 17.59
N ARG A 421 15.28 34.69 17.00
CA ARG A 421 16.20 35.69 17.56
C ARG A 421 15.51 37.07 17.47
N PRO A 422 15.37 37.84 18.56
CA PRO A 422 14.63 39.13 18.56
C PRO A 422 15.23 40.19 17.62
N ASP A 423 16.49 40.04 17.23
CA ASP A 423 17.32 40.97 16.44
C ASP A 423 16.99 41.02 14.92
N MET A 424 15.92 40.36 14.47
CA MET A 424 15.39 40.48 13.10
C MET A 424 13.93 40.92 13.14
N GLU A 425 13.69 42.11 13.70
CA GLU A 425 12.53 42.94 13.38
C GLU A 425 12.81 43.64 12.04
N PHE A 426 11.93 43.43 11.07
CA PHE A 426 11.90 44.24 9.86
C PHE A 426 11.07 45.47 10.24
N ASP A 427 11.71 46.62 10.41
CA ASP A 427 11.01 47.86 10.72
C ASP A 427 10.47 48.46 9.40
N ILE A 428 9.15 48.38 9.22
CA ILE A 428 8.47 48.70 7.96
C ILE A 428 8.30 50.22 7.78
N GLU A 429 8.56 51.04 8.80
CA GLU A 429 8.49 52.50 8.66
C GLU A 429 9.71 53.13 7.96
N THR A 430 10.88 52.48 7.95
CA THR A 430 12.12 53.11 7.44
C THR A 430 12.81 52.38 6.29
N GLY A 431 12.43 51.14 5.99
CA GLY A 431 12.88 50.45 4.77
C GLY A 431 14.40 50.24 4.66
N SER A 432 15.13 50.14 5.79
CA SER A 432 16.57 49.81 5.79
C SER A 432 16.89 48.54 6.58
N LEU A 433 17.74 47.69 5.99
CA LEU A 433 18.43 46.60 6.68
C LEU A 433 19.60 47.19 7.47
N ASP A 434 19.53 47.21 8.80
CA ASP A 434 20.73 47.42 9.62
C ASP A 434 21.60 46.14 9.57
N ALA A 435 22.53 46.11 8.62
CA ALA A 435 23.64 45.16 8.64
C ALA A 435 24.82 45.77 9.42
N PRO A 436 25.47 45.03 10.34
CA PRO A 436 26.69 45.51 10.96
C PRO A 436 27.88 45.36 9.99
N GLY A 437 28.46 46.49 9.58
CA GLY A 437 29.86 46.63 9.22
C GLY A 437 30.25 46.27 7.77
N GLU A 438 30.46 47.34 6.99
CA GLU A 438 31.31 47.55 5.80
C GLU A 438 32.10 46.37 5.23
N LEU A 439 32.03 46.21 3.90
CA LEU A 439 33.19 46.19 2.99
C LEU A 439 32.71 46.60 1.57
N GLU A 440 33.23 47.72 1.08
CA GLU A 440 33.10 48.18 -0.31
C GLU A 440 33.69 47.15 -1.28
N GLU A 441 33.03 46.89 -2.41
CA GLU A 441 33.68 46.89 -3.72
C GLU A 441 32.68 46.83 -4.89
N THR A 442 33.10 47.46 -5.97
CA THR A 442 32.38 47.93 -7.16
C THR A 442 32.22 46.87 -8.24
N VAL A 443 31.08 46.81 -8.97
CA VAL A 443 31.00 46.46 -10.41
C VAL A 443 29.73 47.06 -11.05
N GLY A 444 29.87 47.61 -12.26
CA GLY A 444 28.90 48.42 -13.02
C GLY A 444 27.71 47.71 -13.70
N PRO A 445 26.99 48.42 -14.61
CA PRO A 445 25.58 48.15 -14.91
C PRO A 445 25.37 47.11 -16.02
N ALA A 446 24.32 46.30 -15.89
CA ALA A 446 23.75 45.49 -16.96
C ALA A 446 22.60 46.25 -17.65
N PRO A 447 22.43 46.14 -18.98
CA PRO A 447 21.47 46.95 -19.72
C PRO A 447 20.14 46.25 -20.00
N ALA A 448 19.13 47.12 -20.18
CA ALA A 448 18.03 47.08 -21.13
C ALA A 448 16.89 46.07 -20.92
N GLU A 449 15.75 46.70 -20.62
CA GLU A 449 14.36 46.29 -20.80
C GLU A 449 14.06 45.80 -22.22
N ALA A 450 13.10 44.87 -22.32
CA ALA A 450 12.20 44.76 -23.46
C ALA A 450 10.81 44.32 -22.97
N GLU A 451 9.84 45.14 -23.33
CA GLU A 451 8.40 45.12 -23.03
C GLU A 451 7.69 43.88 -23.59
N GLY A 452 6.49 43.56 -23.05
CA GLY A 452 5.60 42.60 -23.69
C GLY A 452 4.35 42.19 -22.92
N ASP A 453 3.36 43.07 -22.96
CA ASP A 453 1.91 42.80 -23.03
C ASP A 453 1.05 42.47 -21.80
N ALA A 454 -0.07 43.19 -21.80
CA ALA A 454 -1.12 43.27 -20.80
C ALA A 454 -2.12 42.11 -20.87
N ASN A 455 -2.65 41.72 -19.72
CA ASN A 455 -4.08 41.47 -19.46
C ASN A 455 -4.26 40.99 -18.01
N ALA A 456 -4.40 41.93 -17.08
CA ALA A 456 -4.82 41.66 -15.70
C ALA A 456 -5.90 42.68 -15.30
N ASP A 457 -7.08 42.53 -15.90
CA ASP A 457 -8.30 43.22 -15.48
C ASP A 457 -9.43 42.18 -15.35
N MET A 458 -9.25 41.26 -14.40
CA MET A 458 -10.34 40.50 -13.79
C MET A 458 -9.91 40.15 -12.37
N LEU A 459 -10.79 40.43 -11.40
CA LEU A 459 -10.58 40.46 -9.94
C LEU A 459 -10.06 41.81 -9.47
N GLY A 460 -10.98 42.75 -9.19
CA GLY A 460 -10.68 44.07 -8.60
C GLY A 460 -10.07 43.98 -7.20
N LEU A 461 -8.83 43.50 -7.12
CA LEU A 461 -7.99 43.44 -5.94
C LEU A 461 -6.94 44.54 -6.07
N ASN A 462 -7.00 45.51 -5.16
CA ASN A 462 -6.08 46.64 -5.12
C ASN A 462 -4.75 46.15 -4.51
N PRO A 463 -3.62 46.11 -5.27
CA PRO A 463 -2.36 45.50 -4.83
C PRO A 463 -1.79 46.14 -3.57
N THR A 464 -2.07 47.43 -3.36
CA THR A 464 -1.61 48.22 -2.22
C THR A 464 -2.31 47.82 -0.92
N SER A 465 -3.54 47.28 -0.97
CA SER A 465 -4.21 46.72 0.21
C SER A 465 -3.71 45.32 0.59
N MET A 466 -3.05 44.62 -0.34
CA MET A 466 -2.52 43.26 -0.12
C MET A 466 -1.20 43.26 0.66
N LEU A 467 -0.40 44.32 0.53
CA LEU A 467 0.83 44.50 1.32
C LEU A 467 0.52 44.84 2.78
N ASP A 468 -0.57 45.57 3.05
CA ASP A 468 -1.04 45.86 4.41
C ASP A 468 -1.59 44.61 5.13
N GLU A 469 -2.21 43.65 4.41
CA GLU A 469 -2.66 42.38 4.99
C GLU A 469 -1.51 41.40 5.27
N LEU A 470 -0.46 41.39 4.44
CA LEU A 470 0.79 40.64 4.70
C LEU A 470 1.56 41.21 5.91
N GLY A 471 1.36 42.49 6.24
CA GLY A 471 1.86 43.17 7.43
C GLY A 471 1.00 42.97 8.69
N ASN A 472 -0.08 42.18 8.64
CA ASN A 472 -0.98 42.04 9.79
C ASN A 472 -0.30 41.26 10.95
N PRO A 473 -0.10 41.88 12.13
CA PRO A 473 0.53 41.24 13.30
C PRO A 473 -0.29 40.05 13.87
N ASN A 474 -1.45 39.73 13.29
CA ASN A 474 -2.31 38.62 13.67
C ASN A 474 -2.12 37.32 12.88
N LEU A 475 -1.28 37.25 11.84
CA LEU A 475 -0.91 35.96 11.22
C LEU A 475 0.07 35.18 12.12
N ARG A 476 -0.38 34.83 13.32
CA ARG A 476 0.38 34.02 14.28
C ARG A 476 0.39 32.56 13.80
N LEU A 477 1.28 32.26 12.84
CA LEU A 477 1.66 30.90 12.48
C LEU A 477 2.54 30.24 13.57
N THR A 478 2.88 30.98 14.63
CA THR A 478 3.74 30.55 15.71
C THR A 478 3.01 30.38 17.03
N PHE A 479 3.17 29.21 17.63
CA PHE A 479 2.74 28.90 18.98
C PHE A 479 3.98 28.65 19.83
N GLU A 480 4.54 29.72 20.42
CA GLU A 480 5.83 29.69 21.13
C GLU A 480 6.96 29.13 20.24
N ASN A 481 7.33 27.87 20.47
CA ASN A 481 8.35 27.13 19.74
C ASN A 481 7.74 26.18 18.70
N TYR A 482 6.50 26.38 18.23
CA TYR A 482 5.87 25.56 17.19
C TYR A 482 5.49 26.39 15.97
N ALA A 483 5.75 25.87 14.77
CA ALA A 483 5.41 26.52 13.52
C ALA A 483 5.20 25.48 12.39
N PRO A 484 4.39 25.78 11.37
CA PRO A 484 4.36 24.99 10.14
C PRO A 484 5.66 25.14 9.35
N VAL A 485 5.89 24.22 8.41
CA VAL A 485 7.06 24.25 7.52
C VAL A 485 6.67 24.82 6.17
N THR A 486 7.21 26.01 5.88
CA THR A 486 6.95 26.75 4.65
C THR A 486 8.25 27.03 3.90
N MET A 487 8.16 27.43 2.62
CA MET A 487 9.32 27.81 1.82
C MET A 487 10.13 28.95 2.46
N GLU A 488 9.44 29.92 3.06
CA GLU A 488 10.04 31.09 3.73
C GLU A 488 10.61 30.74 5.10
N ARG A 489 10.22 29.60 5.70
CA ARG A 489 10.57 29.23 7.06
C ARG A 489 10.96 27.76 7.18
N SER A 490 12.27 27.53 7.25
CA SER A 490 12.87 26.22 7.58
C SER A 490 13.24 26.12 9.07
N ALA A 491 12.27 26.31 9.96
CA ALA A 491 12.54 26.34 11.40
C ALA A 491 12.22 24.98 12.04
N GLU A 492 13.12 24.00 11.95
CA GLU A 492 12.86 22.66 12.49
C GLU A 492 13.95 22.22 13.45
N THR A 493 13.52 21.83 14.66
CA THR A 493 14.41 21.19 15.65
C THR A 493 14.26 19.68 15.69
N VAL A 494 13.18 19.15 15.11
CA VAL A 494 12.81 17.73 15.17
C VAL A 494 12.66 17.14 13.76
N PRO A 495 13.13 15.91 13.49
CA PRO A 495 12.79 15.19 12.28
C PRO A 495 11.27 14.98 12.15
N TRP A 496 10.75 15.09 10.93
CA TRP A 496 9.34 14.88 10.63
C TRP A 496 9.15 14.12 9.32
N GLU A 497 7.95 13.58 9.17
CA GLU A 497 7.46 12.94 7.95
C GLU A 497 5.96 13.29 7.80
N THR A 498 5.50 13.62 6.60
CA THR A 498 4.08 13.77 6.30
C THR A 498 3.62 12.80 5.23
N TRP A 499 2.47 12.19 5.47
CA TRP A 499 1.84 11.25 4.56
C TRP A 499 0.51 11.83 4.09
N THR A 500 0.39 12.02 2.79
CA THR A 500 -0.81 12.60 2.17
C THR A 500 -1.56 11.51 1.41
N TYR A 501 -2.83 11.31 1.77
CA TYR A 501 -3.79 10.45 1.09
C TYR A 501 -4.85 11.34 0.43
N THR A 502 -4.73 11.59 -0.86
CA THR A 502 -5.57 12.50 -1.64
C THR A 502 -7.00 12.00 -1.80
N GLN A 503 -7.19 10.68 -1.86
CA GLN A 503 -8.49 10.05 -2.10
C GLN A 503 -9.20 9.63 -0.80
N LEU A 504 -8.48 9.57 0.32
CA LEU A 504 -9.05 9.24 1.63
C LEU A 504 -9.80 10.46 2.17
N GLN A 505 -11.12 10.37 2.29
CA GLN A 505 -12.00 11.45 2.81
C GLN A 505 -11.84 12.79 2.08
N GLY A 506 -11.55 12.73 0.78
CA GLY A 506 -11.30 13.93 -0.03
C GLY A 506 -9.98 14.64 0.30
N GLY A 507 -9.03 13.96 0.95
CA GLY A 507 -7.67 14.43 1.21
C GLY A 507 -7.32 14.53 2.70
N VAL A 508 -6.40 13.70 3.18
CA VAL A 508 -5.90 13.75 4.56
C VAL A 508 -4.39 13.79 4.57
N GLU A 509 -3.81 14.63 5.44
CA GLU A 509 -2.37 14.63 5.75
C GLU A 509 -2.18 14.14 7.20
N PHE A 510 -1.33 13.13 7.40
CA PHE A 510 -0.84 12.72 8.71
C PHE A 510 0.57 13.24 8.92
N THR A 511 0.80 13.97 10.01
CA THR A 511 2.12 14.48 10.39
C THR A 511 2.70 13.66 11.54
N PHE A 512 3.92 13.16 11.33
CA PHE A 512 4.69 12.43 12.34
C PHE A 512 5.96 13.20 12.71
N THR A 513 6.34 13.18 14.00
CA THR A 513 7.59 13.77 14.49
C THR A 513 8.38 12.81 15.37
N ASP A 514 9.71 12.87 15.29
CA ASP A 514 10.63 12.20 16.21
C ASP A 514 11.22 13.21 17.20
N GLU A 515 10.47 13.46 18.27
CA GLU A 515 10.76 14.51 19.26
C GLU A 515 12.13 14.34 19.96
N PHE A 516 12.69 13.13 19.96
CA PHE A 516 13.94 12.81 20.67
C PHE A 516 15.10 12.46 19.72
N GLY A 517 14.90 12.52 18.41
CA GLY A 517 15.90 12.06 17.43
C GLY A 517 16.26 10.58 17.60
N SER A 518 15.33 9.80 18.15
CA SER A 518 15.48 8.41 18.54
C SER A 518 15.22 7.44 17.39
N GLY A 519 14.47 7.88 16.37
CA GLY A 519 13.89 7.11 15.28
C GLY A 519 12.47 6.61 15.55
N ASP A 520 11.88 6.96 16.69
CA ASP A 520 10.48 6.70 17.05
C ASP A 520 9.60 7.86 16.59
N TYR A 521 8.72 7.59 15.62
CA TYR A 521 7.84 8.59 15.03
C TYR A 521 6.43 8.46 15.61
N GLU A 522 6.04 9.47 16.37
CA GLU A 522 4.70 9.64 16.93
C GLU A 522 3.93 10.71 16.14
N PHE A 523 2.62 10.80 16.35
CA PHE A 523 1.85 11.93 15.82
C PHE A 523 2.40 13.25 16.36
N ALA A 524 2.47 14.27 15.50
CA ALA A 524 2.94 15.59 15.91
C ALA A 524 2.15 16.11 17.11
N ARG A 525 2.88 16.59 18.12
CA ARG A 525 2.28 17.03 19.39
C ARG A 525 1.50 18.32 19.21
N VAL A 526 0.36 18.40 19.88
CA VAL A 526 -0.41 19.64 19.96
C VAL A 526 0.44 20.71 20.66
N PRO A 527 0.64 21.89 20.06
CA PRO A 527 1.37 22.97 20.70
C PRO A 527 0.70 23.39 22.03
N PRO A 528 1.47 23.89 23.01
CA PRO A 528 0.88 24.51 24.18
C PRO A 528 0.00 25.69 23.74
N ILE A 529 -1.27 25.67 24.18
CA ILE A 529 -2.25 26.70 23.84
C ILE A 529 -1.91 27.98 24.63
N PRO A 530 -1.66 29.13 23.97
CA PRO A 530 -1.36 30.37 24.68
C PRO A 530 -2.54 30.83 25.57
N THR A 531 -2.31 31.60 26.65
CA THR A 531 -3.37 32.11 27.57
C THR A 531 -3.79 33.55 27.25
N GLY A 532 -5.06 33.87 26.96
CA GLY A 532 -5.59 35.22 26.55
C GLY A 532 -6.82 35.20 25.62
N GLU A 533 -7.23 36.34 25.03
CA GLU A 533 -8.49 36.50 24.24
C GLU A 533 -8.45 35.93 22.79
N ASN A 534 -9.61 35.47 22.27
CA ASN A 534 -9.82 34.69 21.02
C ASN A 534 -9.22 33.27 20.96
N LYS A 535 -8.84 32.69 22.11
CA LYS A 535 -8.02 31.46 22.15
C LYS A 535 -8.78 30.15 22.19
N LEU A 536 -10.06 30.13 22.59
CA LEU A 536 -10.85 28.89 22.59
C LEU A 536 -11.11 28.37 21.17
N ALA A 537 -11.41 29.25 20.22
CA ALA A 537 -11.65 28.87 18.83
C ALA A 537 -10.37 28.34 18.16
N ASN A 538 -9.23 29.02 18.38
CA ASN A 538 -7.94 28.56 17.84
C ASN A 538 -7.47 27.26 18.51
N ALA A 539 -7.68 27.11 19.82
CA ALA A 539 -7.42 25.87 20.54
C ALA A 539 -8.29 24.71 20.02
N ALA A 540 -9.59 24.97 19.80
CA ALA A 540 -10.51 23.97 19.26
C ALA A 540 -10.09 23.52 17.87
N ARG A 541 -9.74 24.45 16.97
CA ARG A 541 -9.19 24.13 15.63
C ARG A 541 -7.91 23.30 15.73
N MET A 542 -6.96 23.69 16.58
CA MET A 542 -5.72 22.94 16.77
C MET A 542 -5.96 21.51 17.27
N LEU A 543 -6.91 21.31 18.18
CA LEU A 543 -7.28 19.98 18.68
C LEU A 543 -8.02 19.16 17.62
N GLU A 544 -8.86 19.78 16.80
CA GLU A 544 -9.61 19.14 15.72
C GLU A 544 -8.68 18.63 14.61
N TYR A 545 -7.66 19.42 14.26
CA TYR A 545 -6.68 19.11 13.21
C TYR A 545 -5.39 18.47 13.74
N ALA A 546 -5.31 18.19 15.05
CA ALA A 546 -4.21 17.42 15.61
C ALA A 546 -4.10 16.07 14.88
N PRO A 547 -2.92 15.62 14.44
CA PRO A 547 -2.80 14.41 13.60
C PRO A 547 -3.42 13.16 14.23
N GLY A 548 -3.33 13.00 15.56
CA GLY A 548 -4.00 11.93 16.28
C GLY A 548 -5.53 12.03 16.24
N THR A 549 -6.10 13.23 16.36
CA THR A 549 -7.55 13.46 16.26
C THR A 549 -8.04 13.20 14.84
N VAL A 550 -7.32 13.71 13.84
CA VAL A 550 -7.60 13.46 12.42
C VAL A 550 -7.58 11.96 12.17
N PHE A 551 -6.59 11.24 12.67
CA PHE A 551 -6.50 9.79 12.55
C PHE A 551 -7.70 9.06 13.18
N GLN A 552 -8.11 9.42 14.40
CA GLN A 552 -9.30 8.82 15.04
C GLN A 552 -10.59 9.13 14.28
N ARG A 553 -10.75 10.34 13.77
CA ARG A 553 -11.88 10.71 12.90
C ARG A 553 -11.88 9.89 11.61
N THR A 554 -10.70 9.69 11.01
CA THR A 554 -10.56 8.86 9.82
C THR A 554 -10.90 7.40 10.13
N ILE A 555 -10.48 6.88 11.28
CA ILE A 555 -10.82 5.53 11.78
C ILE A 555 -12.33 5.31 11.84
N ALA A 556 -13.05 6.26 12.43
CA ALA A 556 -14.48 6.16 12.66
C ALA A 556 -15.29 6.17 11.34
N GLN A 557 -14.82 6.89 10.33
CA GLN A 557 -15.52 7.04 9.04
C GLN A 557 -15.07 6.02 7.99
N THR A 558 -13.80 5.62 7.99
CA THR A 558 -13.21 4.74 6.98
C THR A 558 -12.28 3.74 7.68
N PRO A 559 -12.81 2.62 8.21
CA PRO A 559 -12.06 1.74 9.08
C PRO A 559 -10.95 0.92 8.40
N ASP A 560 -11.01 0.83 7.08
CA ASP A 560 -10.00 0.22 6.25
C ASP A 560 -10.01 0.95 4.91
N TYR A 561 -8.84 1.06 4.27
CA TYR A 561 -8.74 1.60 2.93
C TYR A 561 -7.80 0.74 2.09
N TYR A 562 -8.38 0.20 1.03
CA TYR A 562 -7.66 -0.52 -0.01
C TYR A 562 -8.34 -0.27 -1.35
N ARG A 563 -7.52 0.08 -2.35
CA ARG A 563 -7.93 0.15 -3.75
C ARG A 563 -6.93 -0.67 -4.56
N PRO A 564 -7.35 -1.76 -5.19
CA PRO A 564 -6.52 -2.48 -6.14
C PRO A 564 -6.04 -1.53 -7.22
N SER A 565 -4.77 -1.64 -7.60
CA SER A 565 -4.25 -0.93 -8.76
C SER A 565 -4.86 -1.54 -10.02
N ILE A 566 -5.93 -0.94 -10.56
CA ILE A 566 -6.45 -1.34 -11.87
C ILE A 566 -5.41 -0.93 -12.91
N ARG A 567 -4.64 -1.90 -13.42
CA ARG A 567 -3.62 -1.67 -14.44
C ARG A 567 -4.26 -1.70 -15.82
N GLY A 568 -4.30 -0.55 -16.49
CA GLY A 568 -4.80 -0.42 -17.86
C GLY A 568 -5.53 0.90 -18.07
N ALA A 569 -5.51 1.40 -19.31
CA ALA A 569 -6.40 2.51 -19.66
C ALA A 569 -7.87 2.06 -19.63
N ALA A 570 -8.79 3.01 -19.44
CA ALA A 570 -10.20 2.71 -19.38
C ALA A 570 -10.69 2.10 -20.71
N LEU A 571 -11.48 1.02 -20.62
CA LEU A 571 -12.25 0.44 -21.71
C LEU A 571 -13.73 0.74 -21.47
N HIS A 572 -14.35 1.47 -22.39
CA HIS A 572 -15.78 1.70 -22.33
C HIS A 572 -16.54 0.59 -23.08
N PHE A 573 -17.56 0.03 -22.44
CA PHE A 573 -18.42 -0.98 -23.06
C PHE A 573 -19.87 -0.78 -22.64
N TYR A 574 -20.78 -1.30 -23.45
CA TYR A 574 -22.20 -1.36 -23.14
C TYR A 574 -22.51 -2.70 -22.48
N TYR A 575 -23.49 -2.74 -21.59
CA TYR A 575 -24.01 -4.02 -21.09
C TYR A 575 -25.51 -3.93 -20.78
N ASP A 576 -26.15 -5.09 -20.82
CA ASP A 576 -27.55 -5.32 -20.50
C ASP A 576 -27.68 -6.64 -19.71
N LEU A 577 -28.72 -6.76 -18.91
CA LEU A 577 -28.96 -7.89 -18.03
C LEU A 577 -30.31 -8.54 -18.32
N ALA A 578 -30.36 -9.86 -18.21
CA ALA A 578 -31.60 -10.62 -18.19
C ALA A 578 -31.49 -11.83 -17.26
N ASP A 579 -32.63 -12.28 -16.78
CA ASP A 579 -32.78 -13.45 -15.92
C ASP A 579 -33.82 -14.41 -16.51
N PHE A 580 -33.52 -15.71 -16.44
CA PHE A 580 -34.36 -16.78 -16.96
C PHE A 580 -34.38 -17.94 -15.96
N ARG A 581 -35.42 -18.78 -16.00
CA ARG A 581 -35.49 -19.96 -15.14
C ARG A 581 -34.28 -20.89 -15.39
N GLY A 582 -33.62 -21.28 -14.32
CA GLY A 582 -32.50 -22.23 -14.34
C GLY A 582 -32.92 -23.65 -13.95
N SER A 583 -31.94 -24.52 -13.82
CA SER A 583 -32.12 -25.89 -13.31
C SER A 583 -32.17 -25.91 -11.78
N GLU A 584 -32.83 -26.92 -11.20
CA GLU A 584 -32.80 -27.19 -9.76
C GLU A 584 -33.23 -26.00 -8.87
N GLY A 585 -34.17 -25.18 -9.35
CA GLY A 585 -34.67 -24.01 -8.63
C GLY A 585 -33.72 -22.79 -8.65
N GLN A 586 -32.63 -22.85 -9.42
CA GLN A 586 -31.76 -21.71 -9.68
C GLN A 586 -32.31 -20.83 -10.79
N THR A 587 -31.69 -19.66 -10.95
CA THR A 587 -31.98 -18.69 -12.01
C THR A 587 -30.73 -18.54 -12.89
N ASN A 588 -30.91 -18.67 -14.20
CA ASN A 588 -29.91 -18.33 -15.20
C ASN A 588 -29.80 -16.80 -15.28
N PHE A 589 -28.74 -16.24 -14.74
CA PHE A 589 -28.43 -14.81 -14.83
C PHE A 589 -27.47 -14.56 -15.99
N GLU A 590 -27.85 -13.64 -16.87
CA GLU A 590 -27.13 -13.36 -18.11
C GLU A 590 -26.73 -11.89 -18.19
N VAL A 591 -25.46 -11.65 -18.53
CA VAL A 591 -24.90 -10.33 -18.82
C VAL A 591 -24.57 -10.30 -20.30
N TYR A 592 -25.31 -9.52 -21.08
CA TYR A 592 -24.96 -9.20 -22.45
C TYR A 592 -24.06 -7.97 -22.45
N TYR A 593 -22.98 -7.98 -23.20
CA TYR A 593 -22.08 -6.83 -23.32
C TYR A 593 -21.73 -6.55 -24.77
N GLY A 594 -21.48 -5.28 -25.08
CA GLY A 594 -21.17 -4.78 -26.41
C GLY A 594 -19.91 -3.93 -26.38
N ILE A 595 -18.87 -4.38 -27.08
CA ILE A 595 -17.57 -3.71 -27.12
C ILE A 595 -17.47 -2.89 -28.40
N PRO A 596 -17.36 -1.56 -28.34
CA PRO A 596 -17.09 -0.76 -29.53
C PRO A 596 -15.69 -1.08 -30.08
N PRO A 597 -15.51 -1.37 -31.38
CA PRO A 597 -14.19 -1.67 -31.94
C PRO A 597 -13.13 -0.58 -31.79
N ARG A 598 -13.55 0.65 -31.43
CA ARG A 598 -12.65 1.80 -31.14
C ARG A 598 -11.99 1.73 -29.77
N GLU A 599 -12.58 0.97 -28.85
CA GLU A 599 -12.16 0.88 -27.45
C GLU A 599 -11.10 -0.21 -27.22
N VAL A 600 -10.92 -1.09 -28.21
CA VAL A 600 -10.03 -2.25 -28.16
C VAL A 600 -9.01 -2.22 -29.28
N GLU A 601 -7.88 -2.88 -29.05
CA GLU A 601 -6.86 -3.08 -30.07
C GLU A 601 -7.22 -4.25 -31.00
N ILE A 602 -7.20 -3.97 -32.30
CA ILE A 602 -7.50 -4.95 -33.34
C ILE A 602 -6.18 -5.55 -33.81
N VAL A 603 -6.00 -6.84 -33.54
CA VAL A 603 -4.83 -7.59 -34.01
C VAL A 603 -5.07 -8.04 -35.44
N LYS A 604 -4.13 -7.72 -36.34
CA LYS A 604 -4.19 -8.15 -37.74
C LYS A 604 -3.46 -9.48 -37.90
N GLY A 605 -4.19 -10.54 -38.25
CA GLY A 605 -3.63 -11.81 -38.71
C GLY A 605 -3.34 -11.80 -40.21
N ASP A 606 -2.96 -12.96 -40.75
CA ASP A 606 -2.58 -13.11 -42.16
C ASP A 606 -3.75 -12.80 -43.12
N GLU A 607 -4.97 -13.21 -42.77
CA GLU A 607 -6.18 -13.00 -43.58
C GLU A 607 -7.33 -12.29 -42.84
N ASP A 608 -7.27 -12.19 -41.51
CA ASP A 608 -8.38 -11.70 -40.67
C ASP A 608 -7.96 -10.64 -39.66
N PHE A 609 -8.91 -9.81 -39.27
CA PHE A 609 -8.79 -8.93 -38.11
C PHE A 609 -9.42 -9.60 -36.88
N MET A 610 -8.74 -9.51 -35.75
CA MET A 610 -9.13 -10.18 -34.51
C MET A 610 -9.24 -9.21 -33.34
N ILE A 611 -10.31 -9.37 -32.54
CA ILE A 611 -10.45 -8.76 -31.22
C ILE A 611 -10.38 -9.89 -30.18
N ARG A 612 -9.55 -9.71 -29.15
CA ARG A 612 -9.38 -10.66 -28.05
C ARG A 612 -9.63 -9.99 -26.70
N VAL A 613 -10.74 -10.35 -26.05
CA VAL A 613 -11.13 -9.76 -24.77
C VAL A 613 -11.43 -10.87 -23.77
N GLN A 614 -10.86 -10.76 -22.58
CA GLN A 614 -11.26 -11.57 -21.43
C GLN A 614 -12.48 -10.90 -20.79
N SER A 615 -13.59 -11.62 -20.69
CA SER A 615 -14.79 -11.18 -19.99
C SER A 615 -14.93 -11.95 -18.68
N SER A 616 -15.32 -11.28 -17.61
CA SER A 616 -15.50 -11.90 -16.30
C SER A 616 -16.65 -11.24 -15.55
N MET A 617 -17.43 -12.03 -14.84
CA MET A 617 -18.46 -11.57 -13.93
C MET A 617 -18.36 -12.28 -12.58
N ALA A 618 -18.83 -11.60 -11.54
CA ALA A 618 -19.02 -12.15 -10.22
C ALA A 618 -20.31 -11.63 -9.60
N LEU A 619 -21.06 -12.51 -8.94
CA LEU A 619 -22.25 -12.20 -8.15
C LEU A 619 -21.98 -12.61 -6.70
N MET A 620 -21.92 -11.63 -5.80
CA MET A 620 -21.73 -11.85 -4.37
C MET A 620 -23.05 -11.63 -3.64
N ASN A 621 -23.51 -12.60 -2.85
CA ASN A 621 -24.76 -12.44 -2.11
C ASN A 621 -24.65 -11.39 -0.97
N GLU A 622 -25.78 -10.81 -0.56
CA GLU A 622 -25.83 -9.78 0.50
C GLU A 622 -25.21 -10.21 1.84
N ASP A 623 -25.21 -11.51 2.14
CA ASP A 623 -24.64 -12.06 3.38
C ASP A 623 -23.12 -12.32 3.30
N TYR A 624 -22.49 -12.08 2.14
CA TYR A 624 -21.07 -12.28 1.88
C TYR A 624 -20.59 -13.71 2.19
N THR A 625 -21.42 -14.71 1.87
CA THR A 625 -21.09 -16.13 2.10
C THR A 625 -20.69 -16.86 0.81
N HIS A 626 -21.19 -16.41 -0.34
CA HIS A 626 -20.92 -17.06 -1.61
C HIS A 626 -20.74 -16.04 -2.73
N ILE A 627 -19.74 -16.30 -3.57
CA ILE A 627 -19.46 -15.54 -4.79
C ILE A 627 -19.51 -16.50 -5.98
N TYR A 628 -20.49 -16.29 -6.86
CA TYR A 628 -20.64 -17.01 -8.11
C TYR A 628 -19.86 -16.30 -9.20
N ARG A 629 -18.97 -17.01 -9.90
CA ARG A 629 -18.10 -16.41 -10.92
C ARG A 629 -18.29 -17.09 -12.26
N ALA A 630 -18.23 -16.31 -13.33
CA ALA A 630 -18.11 -16.81 -14.69
C ALA A 630 -17.08 -15.96 -15.43
N ALA A 631 -16.17 -16.61 -16.14
CA ALA A 631 -15.18 -15.93 -16.96
C ALA A 631 -15.04 -16.68 -18.27
N ASP A 632 -14.81 -15.92 -19.33
CA ASP A 632 -14.63 -16.45 -20.67
C ASP A 632 -13.57 -15.61 -21.41
N GLU A 633 -12.98 -16.19 -22.43
CA GLU A 633 -12.13 -15.46 -23.37
C GLU A 633 -12.80 -15.48 -24.73
N PHE A 634 -13.15 -14.29 -25.20
CA PHE A 634 -13.89 -14.12 -26.43
C PHE A 634 -12.95 -13.68 -27.56
N PHE A 635 -13.19 -14.27 -28.73
CA PHE A 635 -12.45 -14.04 -29.97
C PHE A 635 -13.45 -13.67 -31.06
N TYR A 636 -13.31 -12.49 -31.65
CA TYR A 636 -14.08 -12.12 -32.84
C TYR A 636 -13.15 -11.99 -34.03
N GLN A 637 -13.43 -12.77 -35.08
CA GLN A 637 -12.69 -12.77 -36.34
C GLN A 637 -13.53 -12.15 -37.45
N ASN A 638 -12.94 -11.26 -38.24
CA ASN A 638 -13.61 -10.66 -39.39
C ASN A 638 -12.62 -10.35 -40.52
N SER A 639 -12.80 -11.01 -41.66
CA SER A 639 -11.98 -10.83 -42.87
C SER A 639 -12.11 -9.45 -43.49
N LYS A 640 -13.25 -8.77 -43.31
CA LYS A 640 -13.48 -7.40 -43.84
C LYS A 640 -13.06 -6.30 -42.87
N GLY A 641 -12.54 -6.67 -41.70
CA GLY A 641 -12.24 -5.73 -40.62
C GLY A 641 -13.47 -5.20 -39.89
N PHE A 642 -13.26 -4.28 -38.97
CA PHE A 642 -14.28 -3.75 -38.08
C PHE A 642 -14.61 -2.30 -38.42
N SER A 643 -15.90 -1.99 -38.54
CA SER A 643 -16.32 -0.59 -38.67
C SER A 643 -16.05 0.15 -37.37
N GLN A 644 -15.32 1.25 -37.47
CA GLN A 644 -15.01 2.17 -36.36
C GLN A 644 -16.09 3.27 -36.20
N ALA A 645 -17.23 3.13 -36.88
CA ALA A 645 -18.32 4.09 -36.81
C ALA A 645 -18.94 4.14 -35.40
N ARG A 646 -19.39 5.34 -34.98
CA ARG A 646 -20.08 5.51 -33.69
C ARG A 646 -21.32 4.62 -33.61
N GLY A 647 -21.48 3.93 -32.49
CA GLY A 647 -22.60 3.03 -32.24
C GLY A 647 -22.45 1.61 -32.76
N VAL A 648 -21.36 1.29 -33.47
CA VAL A 648 -21.01 -0.09 -33.80
C VAL A 648 -20.34 -0.74 -32.59
N PHE A 649 -20.78 -1.93 -32.22
CA PHE A 649 -20.20 -2.74 -31.17
C PHE A 649 -20.26 -4.22 -31.54
N VAL A 650 -19.37 -5.01 -30.94
CA VAL A 650 -19.40 -6.47 -31.02
C VAL A 650 -20.12 -6.99 -29.78
N PRO A 651 -21.31 -7.59 -29.91
CA PRO A 651 -22.03 -8.17 -28.78
C PRO A 651 -21.43 -9.52 -28.40
N ASP A 652 -21.53 -9.87 -27.12
CA ASP A 652 -21.31 -11.20 -26.58
C ASP A 652 -22.01 -11.32 -25.22
N GLN A 653 -21.91 -12.47 -24.56
CA GLN A 653 -22.57 -12.71 -23.28
C GLN A 653 -21.73 -13.51 -22.29
N LEU A 654 -22.03 -13.33 -21.02
CA LEU A 654 -21.65 -14.23 -19.94
C LEU A 654 -22.92 -14.74 -19.25
N ARG A 655 -22.89 -15.98 -18.76
CA ARG A 655 -24.00 -16.61 -18.05
C ARG A 655 -23.54 -17.33 -16.79
N VAL A 656 -24.37 -17.32 -15.76
CA VAL A 656 -24.13 -18.06 -14.51
C VAL A 656 -25.46 -18.50 -13.91
N GLN A 657 -25.50 -19.67 -13.27
CA GLN A 657 -26.67 -20.10 -12.50
C GLN A 657 -26.47 -19.77 -11.03
N VAL A 658 -27.43 -19.07 -10.44
CA VAL A 658 -27.38 -18.66 -9.03
C VAL A 658 -28.74 -18.88 -8.37
N PRO A 659 -28.78 -19.14 -7.06
CA PRO A 659 -30.03 -19.13 -6.30
C PRO A 659 -30.75 -17.77 -6.42
N PRO A 660 -32.07 -17.74 -6.22
CA PRO A 660 -32.80 -16.50 -6.05
C PRO A 660 -32.31 -15.71 -4.84
N GLY A 661 -32.27 -14.38 -4.95
CA GLY A 661 -31.77 -13.54 -3.87
C GLY A 661 -31.21 -12.21 -4.36
N LYS A 662 -30.58 -11.47 -3.44
CA LYS A 662 -29.95 -10.19 -3.75
C LYS A 662 -28.44 -10.33 -3.81
N TYR A 663 -27.85 -9.69 -4.80
CA TYR A 663 -26.43 -9.82 -5.11
C TYR A 663 -25.80 -8.48 -5.48
N GLU A 664 -24.51 -8.33 -5.21
CA GLU A 664 -23.64 -7.35 -5.84
C GLU A 664 -23.01 -7.98 -7.09
N LEU A 665 -23.35 -7.43 -8.26
CA LEU A 665 -22.78 -7.82 -9.54
C LEU A 665 -21.54 -6.96 -9.84
N GLN A 666 -20.45 -7.63 -10.20
CA GLN A 666 -19.28 -7.01 -10.83
C GLN A 666 -19.06 -7.64 -12.21
N VAL A 667 -18.85 -6.82 -13.24
CA VAL A 667 -18.50 -7.23 -14.60
C VAL A 667 -17.21 -6.55 -15.01
N GLN A 668 -16.27 -7.29 -15.58
CA GLN A 668 -15.01 -6.78 -16.10
C GLN A 668 -14.77 -7.29 -17.51
N LEU A 669 -14.32 -6.37 -18.38
CA LEU A 669 -13.75 -6.69 -19.68
C LEU A 669 -12.30 -6.22 -19.71
N LYS A 670 -11.38 -7.09 -20.14
CA LYS A 670 -9.95 -6.79 -20.29
C LYS A 670 -9.50 -7.11 -21.72
N ASP A 671 -9.09 -6.07 -22.44
CA ASP A 671 -8.45 -6.24 -23.75
C ASP A 671 -7.06 -6.86 -23.55
N ARG A 672 -6.84 -8.01 -24.18
CA ARG A 672 -5.59 -8.76 -24.05
C ARG A 672 -4.43 -8.14 -24.83
N ALA A 673 -4.72 -7.38 -25.88
CA ALA A 673 -3.70 -6.75 -26.70
C ALA A 673 -3.22 -5.45 -26.04
N SER A 674 -4.14 -4.52 -25.77
CA SER A 674 -3.78 -3.22 -25.19
C SER A 674 -3.64 -3.20 -23.67
N GLY A 675 -4.18 -4.21 -22.97
CA GLY A 675 -4.29 -4.22 -21.52
C GLY A 675 -5.36 -3.28 -20.95
N ARG A 676 -6.19 -2.65 -21.78
CA ARG A 676 -7.29 -1.80 -21.32
C ARG A 676 -8.33 -2.59 -20.54
N ILE A 677 -8.91 -1.96 -19.50
CA ILE A 677 -9.86 -2.60 -18.59
C ILE A 677 -11.11 -1.73 -18.42
N GLY A 678 -12.27 -2.36 -18.49
CA GLY A 678 -13.56 -1.77 -18.15
C GLY A 678 -14.18 -2.56 -17.01
N ILE A 679 -14.64 -1.89 -15.95
CA ILE A 679 -15.32 -2.52 -14.82
C ILE A 679 -16.65 -1.82 -14.59
N TYR A 680 -17.68 -2.63 -14.32
CA TYR A 680 -18.99 -2.17 -13.93
C TYR A 680 -19.44 -2.89 -12.64
N LYS A 681 -20.10 -2.18 -11.72
CA LYS A 681 -20.64 -2.71 -10.45
C LYS A 681 -22.07 -2.23 -10.21
N GLN A 682 -22.99 -3.12 -9.81
CA GLN A 682 -24.33 -2.76 -9.34
C GLN A 682 -24.96 -3.84 -8.45
N SER A 683 -25.85 -3.43 -7.55
CA SER A 683 -26.75 -4.35 -6.84
C SER A 683 -27.85 -4.88 -7.76
N VAL A 684 -28.13 -6.19 -7.71
CA VAL A 684 -29.13 -6.88 -8.52
C VAL A 684 -30.00 -7.79 -7.65
N GLU A 685 -31.28 -7.92 -8.02
CA GLU A 685 -32.22 -8.85 -7.40
C GLU A 685 -32.55 -9.96 -8.40
N VAL A 686 -32.18 -11.19 -8.06
CA VAL A 686 -32.39 -12.38 -8.88
C VAL A 686 -33.72 -13.02 -8.48
N PRO A 687 -34.71 -13.09 -9.40
CA PRO A 687 -36.04 -13.62 -9.08
C PRO A 687 -36.05 -15.12 -8.78
N ASP A 688 -37.02 -15.55 -7.97
CA ASP A 688 -37.34 -16.95 -7.76
C ASP A 688 -38.43 -17.39 -8.76
N TYR A 689 -38.05 -18.27 -9.69
CA TYR A 689 -38.95 -18.88 -10.67
C TYR A 689 -39.45 -20.26 -10.25
N ALA A 690 -38.97 -20.81 -9.14
CA ALA A 690 -39.40 -22.11 -8.61
C ALA A 690 -40.74 -22.02 -7.87
N LEU A 691 -41.09 -20.83 -7.36
CA LEU A 691 -42.37 -20.58 -6.70
C LEU A 691 -43.56 -20.91 -7.59
N GLU A 692 -44.66 -21.35 -6.95
CA GLU A 692 -45.93 -21.53 -7.64
C GLU A 692 -46.58 -20.19 -8.02
N GLY A 693 -47.38 -20.20 -9.09
CA GLY A 693 -48.00 -19.02 -9.68
C GLY A 693 -47.29 -18.57 -10.96
N LEU A 694 -47.93 -17.68 -11.71
CA LEU A 694 -47.44 -17.19 -13.00
C LEU A 694 -46.15 -16.38 -12.81
N HIS A 695 -45.14 -16.62 -13.65
CA HIS A 695 -43.94 -15.79 -13.74
C HIS A 695 -43.61 -15.41 -15.17
N VAL A 696 -42.88 -14.30 -15.33
CA VAL A 696 -42.31 -13.83 -16.59
C VAL A 696 -40.84 -13.51 -16.35
N SER A 697 -39.97 -13.96 -17.26
CA SER A 697 -38.52 -13.70 -17.25
C SER A 697 -38.19 -12.20 -17.36
N GLY A 698 -36.90 -11.87 -17.31
CA GLY A 698 -36.41 -10.59 -17.84
C GLY A 698 -36.74 -10.44 -19.33
N ILE A 699 -36.80 -9.19 -19.81
CA ILE A 699 -37.02 -8.88 -21.23
C ILE A 699 -35.66 -8.66 -21.89
N GLN A 700 -35.30 -9.53 -22.83
CA GLN A 700 -34.09 -9.36 -23.64
C GLN A 700 -34.42 -8.56 -24.91
N LEU A 701 -33.83 -7.38 -25.04
CA LEU A 701 -33.95 -6.56 -26.23
C LEU A 701 -32.93 -6.98 -27.29
N ALA A 702 -33.40 -7.14 -28.53
CA ALA A 702 -32.63 -7.71 -29.62
C ALA A 702 -32.73 -6.89 -30.92
N SER A 703 -31.72 -7.01 -31.78
CA SER A 703 -31.68 -6.44 -33.13
C SER A 703 -32.27 -7.39 -34.17
N SER A 704 -32.18 -8.70 -33.91
CA SER A 704 -32.73 -9.76 -34.74
C SER A 704 -33.08 -10.98 -33.88
N ILE A 705 -34.18 -11.65 -34.25
CA ILE A 705 -34.57 -12.96 -33.74
C ILE A 705 -34.92 -13.83 -34.94
N GLY A 706 -34.40 -15.06 -35.01
CA GLY A 706 -34.67 -15.99 -36.11
C GLY A 706 -34.08 -17.39 -35.86
N GLY A 707 -34.36 -18.34 -36.76
CA GLY A 707 -33.89 -19.73 -36.66
C GLY A 707 -32.48 -19.99 -37.22
N GLU A 708 -31.82 -18.96 -37.74
CA GLU A 708 -30.45 -19.04 -38.27
C GLU A 708 -29.57 -18.02 -37.56
N GLY A 709 -28.39 -18.44 -37.13
CA GLY A 709 -27.40 -17.57 -36.51
C GLY A 709 -26.01 -18.19 -36.53
N THR A 710 -25.00 -17.36 -36.31
CA THR A 710 -23.59 -17.75 -36.39
C THR A 710 -22.91 -17.90 -35.03
N ASN A 711 -23.52 -17.37 -33.96
CA ASN A 711 -23.00 -17.47 -32.60
C ASN A 711 -23.99 -18.24 -31.71
N ASP A 712 -23.64 -19.48 -31.40
CA ASP A 712 -24.45 -20.38 -30.56
C ASP A 712 -24.66 -19.85 -29.14
N ARG A 713 -23.84 -18.90 -28.67
CA ARG A 713 -24.08 -18.26 -27.38
C ARG A 713 -25.43 -17.52 -27.37
N PHE A 714 -25.84 -16.93 -28.48
CA PHE A 714 -27.12 -16.22 -28.57
C PHE A 714 -28.32 -17.13 -28.80
N ARG A 715 -28.13 -18.45 -28.78
CA ARG A 715 -29.19 -19.42 -28.99
C ARG A 715 -30.04 -19.59 -27.72
N LYS A 716 -31.34 -19.39 -27.87
CA LYS A 716 -32.41 -19.57 -26.89
C LYS A 716 -33.43 -20.57 -27.48
N GLY A 717 -33.30 -21.84 -27.11
CA GLY A 717 -34.06 -22.92 -27.74
C GLY A 717 -33.73 -23.03 -29.23
N GLU A 718 -34.74 -22.87 -30.08
CA GLU A 718 -34.60 -22.87 -31.55
C GLU A 718 -34.38 -21.48 -32.16
N LEU A 719 -34.26 -20.43 -31.33
CA LEU A 719 -34.12 -19.04 -31.78
C LEU A 719 -32.71 -18.52 -31.47
N TRP A 720 -32.13 -17.77 -32.41
CA TRP A 720 -30.97 -16.91 -32.16
C TRP A 720 -31.45 -15.50 -31.85
N VAL A 721 -31.19 -15.04 -30.64
CA VAL A 721 -31.62 -13.73 -30.12
C VAL A 721 -30.39 -12.83 -29.99
N VAL A 722 -30.13 -12.00 -31.01
CA VAL A 722 -28.91 -11.17 -31.05
C VAL A 722 -29.11 -9.91 -30.18
N PRO A 723 -28.38 -9.77 -29.06
CA PRO A 723 -28.66 -8.71 -28.10
C PRO A 723 -28.19 -7.33 -28.59
N VAL A 724 -28.80 -6.28 -28.04
CA VAL A 724 -28.35 -4.88 -28.21
C VAL A 724 -28.04 -4.30 -26.83
N PRO A 725 -26.85 -4.53 -26.29
CA PRO A 725 -26.54 -4.18 -24.90
C PRO A 725 -26.55 -2.68 -24.62
N SER A 726 -26.42 -1.84 -25.65
CA SER A 726 -26.57 -0.38 -25.53
C SER A 726 -28.01 0.08 -25.31
N ARG A 727 -28.99 -0.82 -25.50
CA ARG A 727 -30.44 -0.54 -25.52
C ARG A 727 -30.81 0.66 -26.39
N THR A 728 -29.99 0.96 -27.41
CA THR A 728 -30.12 2.15 -28.24
C THR A 728 -30.32 1.76 -29.69
N TYR A 729 -31.42 2.22 -30.26
CA TYR A 729 -31.88 1.83 -31.59
C TYR A 729 -32.03 3.05 -32.49
N THR A 730 -31.54 2.93 -33.72
CA THR A 730 -31.80 3.95 -34.75
C THR A 730 -33.22 3.82 -35.31
N LYS A 731 -33.76 4.88 -35.95
CA LYS A 731 -35.11 4.84 -36.55
C LYS A 731 -35.28 3.79 -37.65
N LYS A 732 -34.19 3.29 -38.22
CA LYS A 732 -34.20 2.28 -39.29
C LYS A 732 -34.07 0.86 -38.76
N GLN A 733 -33.67 0.70 -37.50
CA GLN A 733 -33.40 -0.60 -36.91
C GLN A 733 -34.69 -1.18 -36.34
N LYS A 734 -34.91 -2.48 -36.59
CA LYS A 734 -35.98 -3.22 -35.94
C LYS A 734 -35.64 -3.46 -34.48
N VAL A 735 -36.68 -3.46 -33.64
CA VAL A 735 -36.54 -3.71 -32.19
C VAL A 735 -37.37 -4.93 -31.88
N TYR A 736 -36.70 -5.96 -31.38
CA TYR A 736 -37.35 -7.18 -30.90
C TYR A 736 -37.22 -7.27 -29.39
N ALA A 737 -38.22 -7.87 -28.75
CA ALA A 737 -38.19 -8.20 -27.33
C ALA A 737 -38.50 -9.69 -27.15
N TYR A 738 -37.59 -10.42 -26.50
CA TYR A 738 -37.72 -11.83 -26.14
C TYR A 738 -38.00 -11.97 -24.64
N PHE A 739 -38.87 -12.89 -24.26
CA PHE A 739 -39.18 -13.21 -22.87
C PHE A 739 -39.78 -14.62 -22.76
N GLU A 740 -39.70 -15.21 -21.57
CA GLU A 740 -40.24 -16.52 -21.26
C GLU A 740 -41.34 -16.39 -20.20
N ILE A 741 -42.37 -17.23 -20.32
CA ILE A 741 -43.53 -17.32 -19.44
C ILE A 741 -43.46 -18.65 -18.73
N TYR A 742 -43.63 -18.65 -17.40
CA TYR A 742 -43.51 -19.87 -16.60
C TYR A 742 -44.75 -20.12 -15.76
N ASN A 743 -44.97 -21.41 -15.47
CA ASN A 743 -45.99 -21.92 -14.56
C ASN A 743 -47.44 -21.59 -14.97
N LEU A 744 -47.72 -21.50 -16.27
CA LEU A 744 -49.08 -21.38 -16.80
C LEU A 744 -49.97 -22.52 -16.28
N LYS A 745 -51.22 -22.17 -15.93
CA LYS A 745 -52.21 -23.15 -15.48
C LYS A 745 -52.90 -23.80 -16.67
N ARG A 746 -53.01 -25.12 -16.63
CA ARG A 746 -53.78 -25.89 -17.61
C ARG A 746 -55.24 -25.95 -17.20
N ASN A 747 -56.14 -25.83 -18.17
CA ASN A 747 -57.56 -26.08 -17.99
C ASN A 747 -57.85 -27.59 -17.91
N ASP A 748 -59.13 -27.95 -17.73
CA ASP A 748 -59.58 -29.35 -17.65
C ASP A 748 -59.28 -30.18 -18.91
N TYR A 749 -59.00 -29.53 -20.04
CA TYR A 749 -58.60 -30.17 -21.31
C TYR A 749 -57.08 -30.25 -21.49
N GLY A 750 -56.30 -29.86 -20.49
CA GLY A 750 -54.83 -29.87 -20.54
C GLY A 750 -54.21 -28.72 -21.34
N GLN A 751 -54.99 -27.74 -21.77
CA GLN A 751 -54.53 -26.59 -22.56
C GLN A 751 -54.23 -25.39 -21.66
N THR A 752 -53.21 -24.61 -22.00
CA THR A 752 -52.96 -23.29 -21.41
C THR A 752 -53.60 -22.21 -22.27
N ARG A 753 -54.10 -21.13 -21.64
CA ARG A 753 -54.63 -19.98 -22.35
C ARG A 753 -54.17 -18.71 -21.66
N TYR A 754 -53.48 -17.85 -22.38
CA TYR A 754 -52.94 -16.61 -21.84
C TYR A 754 -53.09 -15.46 -22.82
N LYS A 755 -52.95 -14.25 -22.30
CA LYS A 755 -53.05 -13.01 -23.03
C LYS A 755 -51.81 -12.18 -22.78
N VAL A 756 -51.17 -11.76 -23.87
CA VAL A 756 -49.98 -10.90 -23.85
C VAL A 756 -50.39 -9.51 -24.31
N LYS A 757 -50.01 -8.51 -23.54
CA LYS A 757 -50.17 -7.10 -23.88
C LYS A 757 -48.83 -6.40 -23.76
N TYR A 758 -48.38 -5.76 -24.84
CA TYR A 758 -47.21 -4.89 -24.78
C TYR A 758 -47.56 -3.43 -25.07
N LEU A 759 -46.91 -2.54 -24.34
CA LEU A 759 -47.15 -1.11 -24.34
C LEU A 759 -45.82 -0.37 -24.46
N VAL A 760 -45.75 0.64 -25.33
CA VAL A 760 -44.58 1.53 -25.43
C VAL A 760 -44.97 2.94 -24.99
N ARG A 761 -44.23 3.51 -24.04
CA ARG A 761 -44.44 4.87 -23.52
C ARG A 761 -43.17 5.70 -23.68
N PHE A 762 -43.31 6.92 -24.17
CA PHE A 762 -42.21 7.89 -24.24
C PHE A 762 -42.07 8.72 -22.96
N THR A 763 -40.83 8.97 -22.56
CA THR A 763 -40.46 9.78 -21.40
C THR A 763 -39.46 10.88 -21.80
N PRO A 764 -39.78 12.17 -21.55
CA PRO A 764 -38.91 13.31 -21.84
C PRO A 764 -37.91 13.63 -20.71
N GLU A 765 -38.08 13.06 -19.51
CA GLU A 765 -37.07 13.17 -18.47
C GLU A 765 -35.84 12.35 -18.87
N ALA A 766 -34.66 12.92 -18.66
CA ALA A 766 -33.42 12.18 -18.71
C ALA A 766 -33.52 11.09 -17.65
N ALA A 767 -33.80 9.85 -18.06
CA ALA A 767 -33.58 8.71 -17.20
C ALA A 767 -32.09 8.71 -16.87
N VAL A 768 -31.74 9.20 -15.68
CA VAL A 768 -30.44 8.97 -15.08
C VAL A 768 -30.25 7.44 -15.11
N GLY A 769 -29.36 6.93 -15.96
CA GLY A 769 -29.04 5.49 -16.01
C GLY A 769 -29.44 4.69 -17.26
N ILE A 770 -29.54 5.28 -18.46
CA ILE A 770 -29.56 4.48 -19.71
C ILE A 770 -28.23 3.72 -19.90
N ALA A 771 -27.16 4.14 -19.23
CA ALA A 771 -25.97 3.33 -18.99
C ALA A 771 -26.24 2.30 -17.88
N GLY A 772 -26.95 1.23 -18.22
CA GLY A 772 -26.81 -0.05 -17.53
C GLY A 772 -27.70 -0.36 -16.32
N ALA A 773 -28.55 0.55 -15.83
CA ALA A 773 -29.36 0.24 -14.65
C ALA A 773 -30.54 -0.71 -14.96
N ILE A 774 -30.70 -1.74 -14.12
CA ILE A 774 -31.95 -2.48 -13.94
C ILE A 774 -33.01 -1.50 -13.40
N THR A 775 -34.21 -1.54 -13.97
CA THR A 775 -35.32 -0.61 -13.70
C THR A 775 -36.14 -0.95 -12.44
N THR A 776 -35.62 -1.80 -11.54
CA THR A 776 -36.33 -2.27 -10.35
C THR A 776 -36.48 -1.10 -9.36
N GLY A 777 -37.56 -0.33 -9.49
CA GLY A 777 -37.89 0.76 -8.57
C GLY A 777 -38.72 1.91 -9.15
N LEU A 778 -38.85 1.99 -10.47
CA LEU A 778 -39.51 3.14 -11.11
C LEU A 778 -41.06 3.09 -11.06
N ARG A 779 -41.68 2.00 -10.57
CA ARG A 779 -43.14 1.71 -10.60
C ARG A 779 -44.09 2.85 -10.18
N SER A 780 -43.64 3.84 -9.40
CA SER A 780 -44.48 4.90 -8.82
C SER A 780 -44.69 6.14 -9.73
N LEU A 781 -43.73 6.49 -10.60
CA LEU A 781 -43.74 7.78 -11.32
C LEU A 781 -44.30 7.72 -12.76
N PHE A 782 -44.41 6.53 -13.38
CA PHE A 782 -44.65 6.39 -14.84
C PHE A 782 -46.07 5.96 -15.24
N LYS A 783 -46.94 5.60 -14.29
CA LYS A 783 -48.32 5.09 -14.57
C LYS A 783 -49.31 6.10 -15.15
N ARG A 784 -48.98 7.40 -15.24
CA ARG A 784 -49.93 8.47 -15.60
C ARG A 784 -49.92 8.90 -17.08
N ARG A 785 -49.05 8.36 -17.95
CA ARG A 785 -48.95 8.79 -19.36
C ARG A 785 -49.59 7.79 -20.34
N LYS A 786 -50.29 8.32 -21.35
CA LYS A 786 -50.94 7.49 -22.39
C LYS A 786 -49.89 6.74 -23.22
N PRO A 787 -50.06 5.43 -23.46
CA PRO A 787 -49.16 4.66 -24.32
C PRO A 787 -49.25 5.12 -25.76
N GLN A 788 -48.12 5.08 -26.47
CA GLN A 788 -48.05 5.40 -27.90
C GLN A 788 -48.28 4.18 -28.78
N VAL A 789 -47.91 3.01 -28.27
CA VAL A 789 -48.14 1.71 -28.90
C VAL A 789 -48.80 0.83 -27.87
N SER A 790 -49.85 0.12 -28.25
CA SER A 790 -50.55 -0.85 -27.41
C SER A 790 -51.05 -1.96 -28.30
N VAL A 791 -50.54 -3.18 -28.11
CA VAL A 791 -51.00 -4.36 -28.83
C VAL A 791 -51.34 -5.43 -27.81
N THR A 792 -52.37 -6.21 -28.11
CA THR A 792 -52.86 -7.28 -27.24
C THR A 792 -53.29 -8.45 -28.11
N TYR A 793 -52.83 -9.63 -27.76
CA TYR A 793 -53.21 -10.88 -28.41
C TYR A 793 -53.37 -11.99 -27.38
N GLU A 794 -54.18 -12.98 -27.73
CA GLU A 794 -54.42 -14.18 -26.92
C GLU A 794 -53.79 -15.39 -27.61
N GLN A 795 -53.35 -16.35 -26.81
CA GLN A 795 -52.69 -17.54 -27.27
C GLN A 795 -53.16 -18.76 -26.48
N ILE A 796 -53.21 -19.89 -27.17
CA ILE A 796 -53.56 -21.20 -26.62
C ILE A 796 -52.35 -22.10 -26.82
N GLY A 797 -51.85 -22.67 -25.73
CA GLY A 797 -50.69 -23.55 -25.71
C GLY A 797 -51.01 -24.88 -25.04
N THR A 798 -49.99 -25.72 -24.92
CA THR A 798 -50.08 -26.97 -24.15
C THR A 798 -49.00 -27.06 -23.08
N GLU A 799 -47.94 -26.27 -23.16
CA GLU A 799 -46.86 -26.31 -22.19
C GLU A 799 -47.14 -25.36 -21.01
N ARG A 800 -46.59 -25.69 -19.85
CA ARG A 800 -46.66 -24.82 -18.66
C ARG A 800 -45.62 -23.71 -18.69
N SER A 801 -44.63 -23.83 -19.57
CA SER A 801 -43.60 -22.84 -19.83
C SER A 801 -43.55 -22.63 -21.33
N GLU A 802 -43.58 -21.38 -21.77
CA GLU A 802 -43.58 -21.00 -23.18
C GLU A 802 -42.59 -19.83 -23.37
N TYR A 803 -42.00 -19.69 -24.54
CA TYR A 803 -41.16 -18.53 -24.87
C TYR A 803 -41.80 -17.72 -26.01
N GLU A 804 -41.67 -16.41 -25.93
CA GLU A 804 -42.33 -15.48 -26.83
C GLU A 804 -41.37 -14.39 -27.29
N TYR A 805 -41.63 -13.85 -28.48
CA TYR A 805 -40.98 -12.63 -28.92
C TYR A 805 -41.92 -11.72 -29.70
N VAL A 806 -41.66 -10.42 -29.63
CA VAL A 806 -42.44 -9.40 -30.35
C VAL A 806 -41.54 -8.46 -31.15
N GLU A 807 -41.92 -8.17 -32.38
CA GLU A 807 -41.36 -7.05 -33.16
C GLU A 807 -42.14 -5.77 -32.79
N LEU A 808 -41.46 -4.77 -32.24
CA LEU A 808 -42.12 -3.54 -31.80
C LEU A 808 -42.41 -2.63 -33.01
N ASP A 809 -43.69 -2.29 -33.21
CA ASP A 809 -44.08 -1.27 -34.19
C ASP A 809 -43.85 0.14 -33.65
N LEU A 810 -42.65 0.67 -33.91
CA LEU A 810 -42.23 1.99 -33.42
C LEU A 810 -42.45 3.12 -34.42
N ARG A 811 -43.29 2.95 -35.45
CA ARG A 811 -43.55 3.98 -36.48
C ARG A 811 -44.12 5.27 -35.89
N GLN A 812 -44.90 5.16 -34.80
CA GLN A 812 -45.51 6.29 -34.09
C GLN A 812 -44.79 6.65 -32.77
N ALA A 813 -43.72 5.93 -32.42
CA ALA A 813 -42.96 6.18 -31.20
C ALA A 813 -42.12 7.47 -31.32
N LYS A 814 -42.05 8.24 -30.24
CA LYS A 814 -41.22 9.44 -30.20
C LYS A 814 -39.74 9.06 -30.03
N ALA A 815 -38.86 9.82 -30.69
CA ALA A 815 -37.42 9.67 -30.48
C ALA A 815 -37.05 10.14 -29.07
N GLY A 816 -36.20 9.37 -28.39
CA GLY A 816 -35.79 9.56 -27.00
C GLY A 816 -36.00 8.30 -26.17
N VAL A 817 -36.15 8.48 -24.86
CA VAL A 817 -36.29 7.38 -23.90
C VAL A 817 -37.70 6.79 -23.98
N ASN A 818 -37.78 5.49 -24.18
CA ASN A 818 -39.02 4.72 -24.24
C ASN A 818 -39.00 3.59 -23.22
N VAL A 819 -40.17 3.25 -22.69
CA VAL A 819 -40.40 2.12 -21.78
C VAL A 819 -41.29 1.12 -22.49
N LEU A 820 -40.82 -0.12 -22.62
CA LEU A 820 -41.61 -1.27 -23.03
C LEU A 820 -42.13 -1.98 -21.78
N GLU A 821 -43.45 -2.07 -21.64
CA GLU A 821 -44.14 -2.84 -20.60
C GLU A 821 -44.79 -4.06 -21.26
N ILE A 822 -44.50 -5.25 -20.77
CA ILE A 822 -45.11 -6.52 -21.18
C ILE A 822 -45.93 -7.05 -20.01
N THR A 823 -47.23 -7.20 -20.24
CA THR A 823 -48.19 -7.79 -19.31
C THR A 823 -48.61 -9.15 -19.83
N VAL A 824 -48.51 -10.17 -18.99
CA VAL A 824 -49.00 -11.52 -19.26
C VAL A 824 -50.09 -11.83 -18.26
N GLU A 825 -51.26 -12.20 -18.77
CA GLU A 825 -52.44 -12.62 -18.01
C GLU A 825 -52.73 -14.08 -18.33
N ASP A 826 -52.63 -14.97 -17.34
CA ASP A 826 -53.06 -16.35 -17.47
C ASP A 826 -54.59 -16.39 -17.33
N LEU A 827 -55.29 -16.69 -18.42
CA LEU A 827 -56.74 -16.66 -18.50
C LEU A 827 -57.40 -17.86 -17.79
N VAL A 828 -56.62 -18.87 -17.38
CA VAL A 828 -57.10 -20.02 -16.61
C VAL A 828 -57.02 -19.75 -15.11
N SER A 829 -55.90 -19.18 -14.63
CA SER A 829 -55.73 -18.84 -13.21
C SER A 829 -56.25 -17.45 -12.82
N GLY A 830 -56.35 -16.53 -13.79
CA GLY A 830 -56.60 -15.11 -13.56
C GLY A 830 -55.37 -14.33 -13.07
N GLU A 831 -54.21 -14.97 -12.96
CA GLU A 831 -52.99 -14.30 -12.51
C GLU A 831 -52.43 -13.37 -13.59
N VAL A 832 -51.92 -12.22 -13.14
CA VAL A 832 -51.29 -11.23 -14.01
C VAL A 832 -49.87 -10.94 -13.55
N ARG A 833 -48.94 -10.87 -14.49
CA ARG A 833 -47.57 -10.43 -14.28
C ARG A 833 -47.17 -9.36 -15.27
N VAL A 834 -46.33 -8.43 -14.82
CA VAL A 834 -45.87 -7.29 -15.59
C VAL A 834 -44.35 -7.20 -15.50
N ARG A 835 -43.70 -7.02 -16.65
CA ARG A 835 -42.27 -6.76 -16.79
C ARG A 835 -42.06 -5.51 -17.63
N GLU A 836 -40.99 -4.77 -17.34
CA GLU A 836 -40.69 -3.51 -17.99
C GLU A 836 -39.21 -3.41 -18.34
N VAL A 837 -38.90 -2.82 -19.49
CA VAL A 837 -37.52 -2.50 -19.91
C VAL A 837 -37.48 -1.13 -20.56
N VAL A 838 -36.41 -0.38 -20.32
CA VAL A 838 -36.19 0.96 -20.89
C VAL A 838 -35.23 0.85 -22.06
N PHE A 839 -35.49 1.60 -23.14
CA PHE A 839 -34.61 1.67 -24.29
C PHE A 839 -34.65 3.06 -24.93
N TYR A 840 -33.59 3.43 -25.63
CA TYR A 840 -33.52 4.66 -26.42
C TYR A 840 -33.87 4.38 -27.87
N TYR A 841 -34.78 5.18 -28.44
CA TYR A 841 -35.19 5.08 -29.84
C TYR A 841 -34.89 6.36 -30.61
N GLY A 842 -34.38 6.22 -31.83
CA GLY A 842 -34.13 7.33 -32.75
C GLY A 842 -32.81 8.08 -32.52
N GLY A 843 -31.82 7.44 -31.90
CA GLY A 843 -30.46 7.99 -31.72
C GLY A 843 -29.39 6.98 -32.08
N THR A 844 -28.14 7.45 -32.12
CA THR A 844 -26.96 6.59 -32.21
C THR A 844 -26.38 6.38 -30.81
N PRO A 845 -25.95 5.17 -30.43
CA PRO A 845 -25.20 4.97 -29.20
C PRO A 845 -24.00 5.94 -29.15
N GLY A 846 -23.82 6.64 -28.02
CA GLY A 846 -22.78 7.67 -27.82
C GLY A 846 -21.38 7.10 -27.64
#